data_AF-A0A9P6GQ91-F1
#
_entry.id   AF-A0A9P6GQ91-F1
#
_cell.length_a   1.000
_cell.length_b   1.000
_cell.length_c   1.000
_cell.angle_alpha   90.00
_cell.angle_beta   90.00
_cell.angle_gamma   90.00
#
_symmetry.space_group_name_H-M   'P 1'
#
loop_
_entity.id
_entity.type
_entity.pdbx_description
1 polymer ?
#
loop_
_entity_poly.entity_id
_entity_poly.type
_entity_poly.pdbx_seq_one_letter_code
_entity_poly.pdbx_strand_id
1 'polypeptide(L)'
;MSLMSRAFRVCSSRGISFSTTPHRLSPKSQQLFLRPIAQSSLYNSRPLRSFSRMPVGRLPSPLPQEQPVPKRRKTGPSEPRFIRSYSSMASRPEANPTTLELTDEETKLRNLLLAVAAYIDQTPAAGSAGASVPENVAQEKIVLRWTGGWVRDKLLGVGSHDVDVAINKMTGEHFGLKMLEYLKVPGNLEKHDFGADESSKIISGLHTIKANPEASKNLETATIKVMGIDLDLVNLRKETYDEVSRNPQMEFGTAEEDAMRRDATVNAMFYNLNTQQIEDFTGRGFDDMAAKTIRTPLEPYQTFKDDPLRVLRLIRFASRLDYIIQPETAKAMANKDIQEALKIKIKRERVGIEMEKMLRGPDPGMALRLIDEAGLYDTIFTDPTRKLEFQPDTEHYRKGYQFMTEWINGKEGSKYPAIPQTLLSTRDADSDEEYLAWVCTAVLPWADAPTVPPPKKNRQPLHAASLVAQEGMKAPNRVCDVLTASLNNYEAISQLIGECQKRLPKEDPSSPAQREKIGMGLRNWGRTWKSQVFFALLHEIVYGERSTEDVLRQYDNFLTLVTDLDLLDVINLKPLVKGTDLAKALDVKPGPWMKDALDVVLAWQLRNPSVTDPADAIKEVKKTSKSELPSRLITHFLTLTIRPLFSQTKTDAMGDDPAPWKMRENKSFLDLLHWCLRAMDEKDLREWFRLLRPPIFRMLEDSNLEWKAKACQVITQLVGKAPENIKEECRNLFSEDLFGCFNYLPTLTPVSDAASLLEHVYPALISFVPVAEERLAAQRRQAASPKGEARTDSSQLSEKDIRFLDKVIRQGFITVLHHSPTPITYPELTTLVLNNLISLIIAQEIEWVKHADEILPLLHDILRDKFSPAHPELPRAATKCFRTCIAKGWPRMDSKRLQDVYLSTATAWVNCSEYHTNLESLEGLRRDLKDTTLYLESAFNRDGIDMDTATWWTGEKKRTMKENSPWKDMLESCSR
;
A
#
# COMPACT_ATOMS: atom_id res chain seq x y z
N MET A 1 -27.43 14.64 -44.09
CA MET A 1 -28.17 13.43 -43.67
C MET A 1 -27.82 13.16 -42.22
N SER A 2 -28.59 13.71 -41.29
CA SER A 2 -29.78 13.08 -40.68
C SER A 2 -29.41 12.37 -39.38
N LEU A 3 -29.14 13.15 -38.32
CA LEU A 3 -29.44 12.86 -36.90
C LEU A 3 -28.88 13.92 -35.92
N MET A 4 -28.79 15.19 -36.33
CA MET A 4 -28.56 16.33 -35.43
C MET A 4 -29.58 17.45 -35.70
N SER A 5 -30.87 17.12 -35.55
CA SER A 5 -31.96 18.08 -35.77
C SER A 5 -33.13 17.89 -34.79
N ARG A 6 -32.88 17.53 -33.53
CA ARG A 6 -33.98 17.31 -32.57
C ARG A 6 -33.76 17.69 -31.10
N ALA A 7 -32.82 18.59 -30.78
CA ALA A 7 -32.73 19.14 -29.42
C ALA A 7 -32.42 20.65 -29.34
N PHE A 8 -32.72 21.39 -30.43
CA PHE A 8 -32.98 22.83 -30.36
C PHE A 8 -34.50 23.04 -30.45
N ARG A 9 -35.06 23.76 -29.46
CA ARG A 9 -36.49 24.09 -29.24
C ARG A 9 -37.33 23.08 -28.44
N VAL A 10 -37.13 23.12 -27.13
CA VAL A 10 -38.17 23.70 -26.26
C VAL A 10 -37.51 24.84 -25.49
N CYS A 11 -37.68 26.06 -26.00
CA CYS A 11 -37.43 27.29 -25.26
C CYS A 11 -38.62 27.58 -24.34
N SER A 12 -38.36 28.42 -23.33
CA SER A 12 -39.31 29.35 -22.72
C SER A 12 -40.15 28.82 -21.54
N SER A 13 -39.57 28.89 -20.34
CA SER A 13 -40.29 29.54 -19.23
C SER A 13 -39.26 30.17 -18.28
N ARG A 14 -39.46 31.47 -17.96
CA ARG A 14 -38.61 32.35 -17.13
C ARG A 14 -37.36 32.86 -17.87
N GLY A 15 -37.44 33.83 -18.80
CA GLY A 15 -38.11 35.11 -18.67
C GLY A 15 -37.12 36.21 -18.24
N ILE A 16 -36.32 36.70 -19.20
CA ILE A 16 -35.86 38.11 -19.37
C ILE A 16 -34.88 38.65 -18.27
N SER A 17 -33.78 39.38 -18.52
CA SER A 17 -33.22 40.08 -19.69
C SER A 17 -31.68 40.16 -19.57
N PHE A 18 -31.00 40.17 -20.72
CA PHE A 18 -29.66 40.74 -20.86
C PHE A 18 -29.80 42.22 -21.26
N SER A 19 -29.01 43.12 -20.66
CA SER A 19 -28.68 44.41 -21.26
C SER A 19 -27.16 44.58 -21.38
N THR A 20 -26.76 44.90 -22.59
CA THR A 20 -25.41 45.13 -23.10
C THR A 20 -24.89 46.54 -22.79
N THR A 21 -23.57 46.67 -22.92
CA THR A 21 -22.78 47.85 -23.38
C THR A 21 -22.26 48.90 -22.37
N PRO A 22 -21.13 49.59 -22.71
CA PRO A 22 -20.04 49.96 -21.79
C PRO A 22 -19.81 51.49 -21.70
N HIS A 23 -18.99 51.98 -20.74
CA HIS A 23 -18.26 53.27 -20.83
C HIS A 23 -17.16 53.36 -19.73
N ARG A 24 -15.88 53.50 -20.11
CA ARG A 24 -15.07 54.73 -20.27
C ARG A 24 -14.71 55.48 -18.96
N LEU A 25 -13.39 55.46 -18.67
CA LEU A 25 -12.48 56.57 -18.29
C LEU A 25 -13.02 57.68 -17.36
N SER A 26 -12.33 57.99 -16.25
CA SER A 26 -11.14 58.87 -16.19
C SER A 26 -10.76 59.24 -14.71
N PRO A 27 -9.62 59.92 -14.47
CA PRO A 27 -8.83 59.91 -13.22
C PRO A 27 -8.82 61.24 -12.42
N LYS A 28 -8.29 61.18 -11.18
CA LYS A 28 -7.38 62.15 -10.51
C LYS A 28 -7.75 62.39 -9.04
N SER A 29 -6.75 62.19 -8.19
CA SER A 29 -6.22 63.15 -7.19
C SER A 29 -5.02 62.46 -6.55
N GLN A 30 -3.78 62.86 -6.89
CA GLN A 30 -2.98 63.87 -6.18
C GLN A 30 -2.78 63.53 -4.70
N GLN A 31 -1.65 63.67 -4.03
CA GLN A 31 -0.23 63.97 -4.26
C GLN A 31 0.32 64.14 -2.81
N LEU A 32 1.64 64.06 -2.57
CA LEU A 32 2.37 64.43 -1.33
C LEU A 32 2.35 63.33 -0.24
N PHE A 33 3.46 62.87 0.33
CA PHE A 33 4.69 63.58 0.72
C PHE A 33 5.97 62.75 0.46
N LEU A 34 7.01 63.47 0.00
CA LEU A 34 8.43 63.11 0.09
C LEU A 34 8.96 63.48 1.48
N ARG A 35 9.69 62.58 2.16
CA ARG A 35 11.15 62.72 2.38
C ARG A 35 11.74 61.60 3.28
N PRO A 36 13.04 61.30 3.12
CA PRO A 36 13.76 60.19 3.74
C PRO A 36 14.55 60.64 4.98
N ILE A 37 14.93 59.69 5.84
CA ILE A 37 16.05 59.88 6.78
C ILE A 37 16.98 58.68 6.68
N ALA A 38 18.26 59.00 6.50
CA ALA A 38 19.40 58.12 6.35
C ALA A 38 20.02 57.75 7.71
N GLN A 39 20.74 56.62 7.68
CA GLN A 39 22.00 56.31 8.37
C GLN A 39 22.15 56.61 9.88
N SER A 40 22.44 55.56 10.64
CA SER A 40 23.55 55.59 11.60
C SER A 40 24.15 54.20 11.80
N SER A 41 25.44 54.11 11.47
CA SER A 41 26.36 53.03 11.79
C SER A 41 26.74 53.00 13.28
N LEU A 42 27.38 51.89 13.68
CA LEU A 42 28.59 51.78 14.54
C LEU A 42 28.52 51.02 15.88
N TYR A 43 29.45 50.06 15.97
CA TYR A 43 30.21 49.49 17.12
C TYR A 43 29.86 48.11 17.73
N ASN A 44 30.69 47.13 17.31
CA ASN A 44 31.70 46.39 18.09
C ASN A 44 31.34 45.32 19.15
N SER A 45 31.71 44.08 18.77
CA SER A 45 32.75 43.23 19.41
C SER A 45 32.49 42.51 20.75
N ARG A 46 32.34 41.17 20.75
CA ARG A 46 33.37 40.12 21.00
C ARG A 46 32.77 38.81 21.57
N PRO A 47 33.47 37.65 21.39
CA PRO A 47 32.96 36.29 21.67
C PRO A 47 33.61 35.61 22.90
N LEU A 48 32.96 34.57 23.45
CA LEU A 48 33.48 33.59 24.43
C LEU A 48 32.69 32.28 24.25
N ARG A 49 33.17 31.05 24.38
CA ARG A 49 34.50 30.43 24.54
C ARG A 49 34.28 28.91 24.34
N SER A 50 35.29 28.25 23.79
CA SER A 50 35.50 26.81 23.69
C SER A 50 35.87 26.15 25.03
N PHE A 51 35.44 24.91 25.26
CA PHE A 51 36.13 23.87 26.08
C PHE A 51 35.67 22.50 25.53
N SER A 52 36.51 21.72 24.83
CA SER A 52 37.65 20.86 25.26
C SER A 52 37.25 19.52 25.89
N ARG A 53 37.94 18.48 25.41
CA ARG A 53 37.74 17.02 25.50
C ARG A 53 38.35 16.33 26.74
N MET A 54 37.90 15.08 26.96
CA MET A 54 38.54 13.85 27.53
C MET A 54 38.56 13.65 29.07
N PRO A 55 38.75 12.40 29.65
CA PRO A 55 39.06 11.07 29.07
C PRO A 55 38.29 9.82 29.63
N VAL A 56 38.71 8.66 29.09
CA VAL A 56 38.41 7.20 29.19
C VAL A 56 38.37 6.52 30.58
N GLY A 57 37.60 5.41 30.72
CA GLY A 57 37.76 4.40 31.78
C GLY A 57 37.03 3.03 31.62
N ARG A 58 37.79 2.02 31.16
CA ARG A 58 37.80 0.52 31.37
C ARG A 58 36.55 -0.40 31.34
N LEU A 59 36.75 -1.53 30.62
CA LEU A 59 36.01 -2.80 30.49
C LEU A 59 35.96 -3.67 31.77
N PRO A 60 35.09 -4.71 31.81
CA PRO A 60 35.58 -6.09 31.62
C PRO A 60 34.73 -7.00 30.67
N SER A 61 35.30 -8.15 30.32
CA SER A 61 34.87 -9.23 29.39
C SER A 61 35.01 -10.60 30.11
N PRO A 62 34.66 -11.81 29.57
CA PRO A 62 33.71 -12.21 28.50
C PRO A 62 32.97 -13.61 28.66
N LEU A 63 32.17 -13.98 27.61
CA LEU A 63 31.75 -15.32 27.08
C LEU A 63 30.60 -16.14 27.75
N PRO A 64 29.84 -17.02 27.03
CA PRO A 64 30.15 -17.67 25.73
C PRO A 64 29.12 -17.58 24.58
N GLN A 65 29.58 -18.08 23.43
CA GLN A 65 29.11 -17.95 22.05
C GLN A 65 27.90 -18.83 21.68
N GLU A 66 26.98 -18.28 20.89
CA GLU A 66 26.12 -19.03 19.96
C GLU A 66 26.47 -18.65 18.50
N GLN A 67 26.56 -19.67 17.65
CA GLN A 67 27.03 -19.61 16.27
C GLN A 67 26.04 -18.91 15.32
N PRO A 68 26.50 -18.04 14.39
CA PRO A 68 25.70 -17.64 13.25
C PRO A 68 26.02 -18.45 11.98
N VAL A 69 24.94 -18.97 11.39
CA VAL A 69 24.78 -19.59 10.06
C VAL A 69 25.43 -18.74 8.94
N PRO A 70 26.03 -19.34 7.90
CA PRO A 70 26.79 -18.60 6.88
C PRO A 70 25.88 -17.70 6.02
N LYS A 71 26.13 -16.38 6.09
CA LYS A 71 25.57 -15.39 5.17
C LYS A 71 26.21 -15.53 3.80
N ARG A 72 25.35 -15.70 2.78
CA ARG A 72 25.65 -15.59 1.34
C ARG A 72 26.47 -14.31 1.08
N ARG A 73 27.71 -14.47 0.60
CA ARG A 73 28.60 -13.37 0.16
C ARG A 73 27.88 -12.58 -0.95
N LYS A 74 27.50 -11.33 -0.66
CA LYS A 74 27.20 -10.34 -1.70
C LYS A 74 28.55 -9.91 -2.27
N THR A 75 28.83 -10.28 -3.52
CA THR A 75 29.85 -9.61 -4.33
C THR A 75 29.32 -8.20 -4.61
N GLY A 76 29.95 -7.18 -4.03
CA GLY A 76 29.64 -5.79 -4.34
C GLY A 76 30.03 -5.47 -5.80
N PRO A 77 29.35 -4.53 -6.45
CA PRO A 77 29.83 -3.99 -7.73
C PRO A 77 31.17 -3.29 -7.51
N SER A 78 32.12 -3.53 -8.41
CA SER A 78 33.38 -2.80 -8.50
C SER A 78 33.11 -1.30 -8.65
N GLU A 79 33.90 -0.49 -7.94
CA GLU A 79 33.83 0.98 -8.01
C GLU A 79 34.08 1.48 -9.45
N PRO A 80 33.20 2.29 -10.06
CA PRO A 80 33.58 3.13 -11.19
C PRO A 80 34.09 4.48 -10.66
N ARG A 81 35.39 4.75 -10.80
CA ARG A 81 36.00 6.05 -10.46
C ARG A 81 36.19 6.90 -11.72
N PHE A 82 35.73 8.15 -11.62
CA PHE A 82 36.03 9.36 -12.41
C PHE A 82 36.59 9.20 -13.84
N ILE A 83 35.79 9.59 -14.83
CA ILE A 83 36.25 9.91 -16.19
C ILE A 83 36.12 11.43 -16.36
N ARG A 84 37.24 12.13 -16.61
CA ARG A 84 37.24 13.56 -16.96
C ARG A 84 36.44 13.79 -18.24
N SER A 85 35.79 14.95 -18.36
CA SER A 85 35.16 15.38 -19.60
C SER A 85 36.20 15.45 -20.73
N TYR A 86 35.95 14.70 -21.82
CA TYR A 86 36.76 14.73 -23.05
C TYR A 86 36.64 16.06 -23.81
N SER A 87 35.71 16.96 -23.43
CA SER A 87 35.43 18.21 -24.17
C SER A 87 36.52 19.28 -24.06
N SER A 88 37.40 19.20 -23.06
CA SER A 88 38.39 20.27 -22.77
C SER A 88 39.76 20.08 -23.42
N MET A 89 40.01 18.96 -24.12
CA MET A 89 41.32 18.65 -24.69
C MET A 89 41.36 18.91 -26.20
N ALA A 90 41.37 20.20 -26.55
CA ALA A 90 41.63 20.67 -27.91
C ALA A 90 43.10 21.10 -28.03
N SER A 91 43.99 20.15 -28.25
CA SER A 91 45.31 20.41 -28.84
C SER A 91 45.51 19.42 -29.98
N ARG A 92 45.67 19.96 -31.20
CA ARG A 92 45.97 19.19 -32.42
C ARG A 92 47.15 18.23 -32.17
N PRO A 93 47.05 16.94 -32.48
CA PRO A 93 48.23 16.11 -32.61
C PRO A 93 48.85 16.28 -33.99
N GLU A 94 50.17 16.39 -34.02
CA GLU A 94 51.03 16.09 -35.16
C GLU A 94 50.77 14.65 -35.66
N ALA A 95 51.29 14.34 -36.86
CA ALA A 95 51.08 13.08 -37.58
C ALA A 95 50.99 11.84 -36.67
N ASN A 96 49.89 11.07 -36.84
CA ASN A 96 49.53 9.80 -36.17
C ASN A 96 50.65 9.23 -35.28
N PRO A 97 50.67 9.52 -33.96
CA PRO A 97 51.72 9.01 -33.09
C PRO A 97 51.63 7.48 -33.08
N THR A 98 52.59 6.84 -33.73
CA THR A 98 52.67 5.39 -33.83
C THR A 98 53.11 4.76 -32.51
N THR A 99 53.57 5.55 -31.53
CA THR A 99 54.08 5.11 -30.24
C THR A 99 53.35 5.83 -29.09
N LEU A 100 53.10 5.11 -27.99
CA LEU A 100 52.53 5.66 -26.74
C LEU A 100 53.57 5.71 -25.63
N GLU A 101 53.56 6.78 -24.84
CA GLU A 101 54.31 6.84 -23.58
C GLU A 101 53.55 6.05 -22.50
N LEU A 102 54.22 5.05 -21.93
CA LEU A 102 53.69 4.24 -20.84
C LEU A 102 54.06 4.87 -19.50
N THR A 103 53.14 4.80 -18.53
CA THR A 103 53.47 5.13 -17.13
C THR A 103 54.48 4.15 -16.55
N ASP A 104 55.08 4.48 -15.40
CA ASP A 104 56.02 3.58 -14.72
C ASP A 104 55.37 2.22 -14.37
N GLU A 105 54.11 2.24 -13.90
CA GLU A 105 53.33 1.04 -13.58
C GLU A 105 53.03 0.22 -14.84
N GLU A 106 52.60 0.86 -15.93
CA GLU A 106 52.34 0.20 -17.22
C GLU A 106 53.61 -0.37 -17.84
N THR A 107 54.74 0.32 -17.70
CA THR A 107 56.05 -0.15 -18.17
C THR A 107 56.48 -1.39 -17.41
N LYS A 108 56.33 -1.41 -16.08
CA LYS A 108 56.61 -2.59 -15.25
C LYS A 108 55.69 -3.76 -15.61
N LEU A 109 54.39 -3.49 -15.78
CA LEU A 109 53.40 -4.49 -16.18
C LEU A 109 53.73 -5.07 -17.56
N ARG A 110 54.06 -4.23 -18.54
CA ARG A 110 54.52 -4.67 -19.87
C ARG A 110 55.73 -5.59 -19.77
N ASN A 111 56.74 -5.20 -18.98
CA ASN A 111 57.95 -5.99 -18.81
C ASN A 111 57.65 -7.37 -18.19
N LEU A 112 56.74 -7.44 -17.22
CA LEU A 112 56.25 -8.70 -16.68
C LEU A 112 55.59 -9.57 -17.76
N LEU A 113 54.62 -9.00 -18.49
CA LEU A 113 53.86 -9.72 -19.52
C LEU A 113 54.78 -10.28 -20.62
N LEU A 114 55.76 -9.49 -21.07
CA LEU A 114 56.75 -9.93 -22.05
C LEU A 114 57.70 -11.00 -21.51
N ALA A 115 58.10 -10.91 -20.24
CA ALA A 115 58.93 -11.94 -19.61
C ALA A 115 58.19 -13.28 -19.47
N VAL A 116 56.90 -13.23 -19.16
CA VAL A 116 56.02 -14.41 -19.11
C VAL A 116 55.85 -15.00 -20.51
N ALA A 117 55.61 -14.18 -21.53
CA ALA A 117 55.55 -14.61 -22.93
C ALA A 117 56.85 -15.33 -23.37
N ALA A 118 58.01 -14.75 -23.04
CA ALA A 118 59.31 -15.35 -23.35
C ALA A 118 59.55 -16.67 -22.60
N TYR A 119 59.10 -16.78 -21.34
CA TYR A 119 59.17 -18.01 -20.56
C TYR A 119 58.33 -19.14 -21.20
N ILE A 120 57.13 -18.83 -21.67
CA ILE A 120 56.26 -19.79 -22.35
C ILE A 120 56.87 -20.22 -23.68
N ASP A 121 57.42 -19.28 -24.47
CA ASP A 121 58.09 -19.59 -25.74
C ASP A 121 59.35 -20.46 -25.56
N GLN A 122 60.05 -20.33 -24.43
CA GLN A 122 61.25 -21.12 -24.10
C GLN A 122 60.94 -22.46 -23.44
N THR A 123 59.70 -22.68 -23.00
CA THR A 123 59.25 -23.89 -22.30
C THR A 123 58.11 -24.55 -23.09
N PRO A 124 58.40 -25.35 -24.14
CA PRO A 124 57.36 -25.99 -24.93
C PRO A 124 56.57 -26.95 -24.03
N ALA A 125 55.25 -26.78 -23.98
CA ALA A 125 54.40 -27.64 -23.17
C ALA A 125 54.41 -29.09 -23.71
N ALA A 126 54.79 -30.05 -22.87
CA ALA A 126 54.29 -31.40 -22.95
C ALA A 126 52.77 -31.36 -22.66
N GLY A 127 51.98 -31.98 -23.53
CA GLY A 127 50.56 -31.67 -23.72
C GLY A 127 49.65 -31.63 -22.47
N SER A 128 48.75 -30.65 -22.48
CA SER A 128 47.44 -30.60 -21.80
C SER A 128 46.83 -29.21 -22.08
N ALA A 129 45.54 -28.96 -22.30
CA ALA A 129 44.37 -29.68 -22.82
C ALA A 129 43.27 -28.59 -22.88
N GLY A 130 42.49 -28.49 -23.96
CA GLY A 130 41.23 -27.71 -23.93
C GLY A 130 40.66 -27.28 -25.28
N ALA A 131 41.47 -26.68 -26.15
CA ALA A 131 41.02 -26.16 -27.45
C ALA A 131 42.02 -26.51 -28.57
N SER A 132 41.52 -26.94 -29.72
CA SER A 132 42.33 -27.19 -30.92
C SER A 132 42.85 -25.87 -31.48
N VAL A 133 44.06 -25.47 -31.08
CA VAL A 133 44.78 -24.37 -31.73
C VAL A 133 45.22 -24.87 -33.12
N PRO A 134 44.95 -24.13 -34.21
CA PRO A 134 45.44 -24.48 -35.54
C PRO A 134 46.98 -24.68 -35.56
N GLU A 135 47.49 -25.71 -36.25
CA GLU A 135 48.92 -26.08 -36.25
C GLU A 135 49.85 -24.93 -36.68
N ASN A 136 49.37 -24.06 -37.58
CA ASN A 136 50.05 -22.86 -38.04
C ASN A 136 50.21 -21.79 -36.94
N VAL A 137 49.22 -21.64 -36.06
CA VAL A 137 49.24 -20.65 -34.96
C VAL A 137 50.03 -21.18 -33.76
N ALA A 138 50.04 -22.50 -33.55
CA ALA A 138 50.80 -23.14 -32.48
C ALA A 138 52.32 -22.96 -32.60
N GLN A 139 52.84 -22.77 -33.82
CA GLN A 139 54.28 -22.58 -34.12
C GLN A 139 54.75 -21.12 -34.01
N GLU A 140 53.84 -20.16 -33.86
CA GLU A 140 54.19 -18.74 -33.73
C GLU A 140 54.73 -18.39 -32.33
N LYS A 141 55.52 -17.32 -32.25
CA LYS A 141 55.90 -16.72 -30.96
C LYS A 141 54.70 -16.03 -30.32
N ILE A 142 54.69 -15.94 -28.98
CA ILE A 142 53.64 -15.17 -28.29
C ILE A 142 53.80 -13.69 -28.63
N VAL A 143 52.75 -13.11 -29.18
CA VAL A 143 52.62 -11.66 -29.38
C VAL A 143 51.48 -11.17 -28.51
N LEU A 144 51.80 -10.23 -27.63
CA LEU A 144 50.85 -9.63 -26.70
C LEU A 144 50.47 -8.23 -27.18
N ARG A 145 49.18 -7.92 -27.10
CA ARG A 145 48.65 -6.61 -27.44
C ARG A 145 47.75 -6.10 -26.33
N TRP A 146 47.86 -4.83 -26.00
CA TRP A 146 46.76 -4.14 -25.32
C TRP A 146 45.76 -3.67 -26.35
N THR A 147 44.46 -3.74 -26.06
CA THR A 147 43.42 -3.48 -27.06
C THR A 147 42.21 -2.77 -26.45
N GLY A 148 41.30 -2.32 -27.32
CA GLY A 148 39.98 -1.84 -26.91
C GLY A 148 40.03 -0.45 -26.29
N GLY A 149 39.33 -0.29 -25.16
CA GLY A 149 39.13 1.00 -24.50
C GLY A 149 40.45 1.65 -24.05
N TRP A 150 41.42 0.85 -23.61
CA TRP A 150 42.69 1.37 -23.12
C TRP A 150 43.46 2.15 -24.20
N VAL A 151 43.58 1.59 -25.41
CA VAL A 151 44.32 2.23 -26.51
C VAL A 151 43.67 3.56 -26.89
N ARG A 152 42.33 3.56 -27.00
CA ARG A 152 41.55 4.75 -27.29
C ARG A 152 41.72 5.82 -26.21
N ASP A 153 41.53 5.44 -24.95
CA ASP A 153 41.55 6.39 -23.84
C ASP A 153 42.95 6.97 -23.64
N LYS A 154 44.01 6.18 -23.87
CA LYS A 154 45.39 6.67 -23.90
C LYS A 154 45.66 7.67 -25.01
N LEU A 155 45.20 7.41 -26.22
CA LEU A 155 45.33 8.36 -27.33
C LEU A 155 44.59 9.69 -27.06
N LEU A 156 43.51 9.63 -26.29
CA LEU A 156 42.76 10.81 -25.84
C LEU A 156 43.34 11.47 -24.58
N GLY A 157 44.46 10.98 -24.05
CA GLY A 157 45.11 11.53 -22.85
C GLY A 157 44.35 11.24 -21.55
N VAL A 158 43.47 10.24 -21.54
CA VAL A 158 42.69 9.80 -20.37
C VAL A 158 43.29 8.53 -19.78
N GLY A 159 43.41 8.48 -18.45
CA GLY A 159 43.87 7.29 -17.75
C GLY A 159 42.86 6.15 -17.84
N SER A 160 43.35 4.92 -17.97
CA SER A 160 42.55 3.69 -17.98
C SER A 160 43.10 2.77 -16.90
N HIS A 161 42.22 2.17 -16.10
CA HIS A 161 42.60 1.27 -15.00
C HIS A 161 42.31 -0.20 -15.30
N ASP A 162 41.58 -0.44 -16.40
CA ASP A 162 41.28 -1.72 -17.02
C ASP A 162 42.08 -1.88 -18.33
N VAL A 163 42.69 -3.05 -18.52
CA VAL A 163 43.51 -3.39 -19.70
C VAL A 163 43.11 -4.75 -20.24
N ASP A 164 42.63 -4.77 -21.48
CA ASP A 164 42.43 -6.02 -22.23
C ASP A 164 43.76 -6.46 -22.86
N VAL A 165 44.28 -7.62 -22.46
CA VAL A 165 45.49 -8.22 -23.04
C VAL A 165 45.10 -9.30 -24.04
N ALA A 166 45.25 -9.00 -25.32
CA ALA A 166 44.99 -9.91 -26.42
C ALA A 166 46.21 -10.79 -26.74
N ILE A 167 45.98 -12.11 -26.82
CA ILE A 167 47.00 -13.14 -26.96
C ILE A 167 46.75 -13.94 -28.24
N ASN A 168 47.78 -14.16 -29.07
CA ASN A 168 47.61 -14.77 -30.39
C ASN A 168 47.42 -16.30 -30.38
N LYS A 169 48.14 -17.04 -29.53
CA LYS A 169 48.27 -18.50 -29.69
C LYS A 169 47.72 -19.38 -28.56
N MET A 170 47.16 -18.79 -27.51
CA MET A 170 46.64 -19.54 -26.35
C MET A 170 45.49 -18.81 -25.67
N THR A 171 44.72 -19.52 -24.83
CA THR A 171 43.61 -18.92 -24.07
C THR A 171 44.12 -18.03 -22.93
N GLY A 172 43.28 -17.07 -22.52
CA GLY A 172 43.60 -16.17 -21.41
C GLY A 172 43.84 -16.91 -20.09
N GLU A 173 43.07 -17.96 -19.82
CA GLU A 173 43.26 -18.82 -18.65
C GLU A 173 44.62 -19.53 -18.66
N HIS A 174 44.98 -20.16 -19.77
CA HIS A 174 46.27 -20.85 -19.87
C HIS A 174 47.45 -19.89 -19.72
N PHE A 175 47.36 -18.69 -20.29
CA PHE A 175 48.38 -17.65 -20.08
C PHE A 175 48.44 -17.21 -18.61
N GLY A 176 47.29 -17.00 -17.96
CA GLY A 176 47.22 -16.66 -16.54
C GLY A 176 47.85 -17.73 -15.64
N LEU A 177 47.61 -19.02 -15.93
CA LEU A 177 48.25 -20.14 -15.22
C LEU A 177 49.77 -20.14 -15.41
N LYS A 178 50.24 -19.94 -16.64
CA LYS A 178 51.69 -19.84 -16.94
C LYS A 178 52.34 -18.62 -16.31
N MET A 179 51.61 -17.51 -16.18
CA MET A 179 52.06 -16.35 -15.44
C MET A 179 52.29 -16.69 -13.96
N LEU A 180 51.38 -17.46 -13.33
CA LEU A 180 51.59 -17.94 -11.96
C LEU A 180 52.77 -18.91 -11.83
N GLU A 181 52.98 -19.80 -12.81
CA GLU A 181 54.17 -20.66 -12.83
C GLU A 181 55.46 -19.84 -12.89
N TYR A 182 55.53 -18.86 -13.79
CA TYR A 182 56.67 -17.97 -13.93
C TYR A 182 57.00 -17.20 -12.64
N LEU A 183 55.96 -16.71 -11.95
CA LEU A 183 56.08 -15.98 -10.68
C LEU A 183 56.50 -16.88 -9.51
N LYS A 184 56.25 -18.20 -9.56
CA LYS A 184 56.68 -19.16 -8.54
C LYS A 184 58.15 -19.55 -8.65
N VAL A 185 58.81 -19.29 -9.78
CA VAL A 185 60.24 -19.58 -9.96
C VAL A 185 61.08 -18.64 -9.08
N PRO A 186 61.96 -19.16 -8.20
CA PRO A 186 62.81 -18.34 -7.33
C PRO A 186 63.62 -17.30 -8.11
N GLY A 187 63.63 -16.05 -7.64
CA GLY A 187 64.36 -14.93 -8.26
C GLY A 187 63.63 -14.17 -9.36
N ASN A 188 62.50 -14.66 -9.91
CA ASN A 188 61.71 -13.89 -10.88
C ASN A 188 60.85 -12.80 -10.23
N LEU A 189 60.46 -12.99 -8.97
CA LEU A 189 59.75 -11.99 -8.16
C LEU A 189 60.60 -10.73 -7.91
N GLU A 190 61.87 -10.93 -7.58
CA GLU A 190 62.84 -9.86 -7.31
C GLU A 190 63.17 -9.06 -8.58
N LYS A 191 63.13 -9.70 -9.77
CA LYS A 191 63.37 -9.03 -11.06
C LYS A 191 62.32 -8.00 -11.45
N HIS A 192 61.08 -8.16 -10.95
CA HIS A 192 59.96 -7.27 -11.27
C HIS A 192 59.56 -6.38 -10.09
N ASP A 193 60.40 -6.31 -9.05
CA ASP A 193 60.28 -5.37 -7.94
C ASP A 193 58.98 -5.58 -7.10
N PHE A 194 58.47 -6.80 -7.05
CA PHE A 194 57.27 -7.15 -6.27
C PHE A 194 57.59 -7.39 -4.79
N GLY A 195 56.91 -6.69 -3.89
CA GLY A 195 56.95 -7.01 -2.46
C GLY A 195 56.35 -8.39 -2.14
N ALA A 196 56.78 -9.03 -1.06
CA ALA A 196 56.28 -10.35 -0.63
C ALA A 196 54.73 -10.38 -0.44
N ASP A 197 54.13 -9.25 -0.06
CA ASP A 197 52.67 -9.12 0.08
C ASP A 197 51.92 -9.03 -1.27
N GLU A 198 52.49 -8.39 -2.30
CA GLU A 198 51.82 -8.25 -3.60
C GLU A 198 51.79 -9.55 -4.39
N SER A 199 52.85 -10.34 -4.30
CA SER A 199 52.92 -11.65 -4.93
C SER A 199 51.87 -12.61 -4.37
N SER A 200 51.65 -12.61 -3.05
CA SER A 200 50.55 -13.37 -2.43
C SER A 200 49.17 -12.90 -2.92
N LYS A 201 48.98 -11.59 -3.13
CA LYS A 201 47.74 -11.01 -3.67
C LYS A 201 47.50 -11.39 -5.12
N ILE A 202 48.51 -11.30 -6.01
CA ILE A 202 48.42 -11.70 -7.42
C ILE A 202 48.11 -13.20 -7.53
N ILE A 203 48.80 -14.03 -6.74
CA ILE A 203 48.57 -15.49 -6.69
C ILE A 203 47.17 -15.82 -6.17
N SER A 204 46.67 -15.09 -5.16
CA SER A 204 45.32 -15.27 -4.61
C SER A 204 44.20 -14.66 -5.47
N GLY A 205 44.55 -13.69 -6.32
CA GLY A 205 43.63 -12.88 -7.12
C GLY A 205 43.33 -13.45 -8.51
N LEU A 206 44.04 -14.49 -8.95
CA LEU A 206 43.66 -15.25 -10.14
C LEU A 206 42.37 -16.03 -9.84
N HIS A 207 41.23 -15.39 -10.08
CA HIS A 207 39.94 -16.06 -10.07
C HIS A 207 39.69 -16.66 -11.44
N THR A 208 39.83 -17.99 -11.56
CA THR A 208 39.31 -18.72 -12.72
C THR A 208 37.79 -18.53 -12.74
N ILE A 209 37.29 -17.66 -13.61
CA ILE A 209 35.85 -17.57 -13.87
C ILE A 209 35.52 -18.82 -14.68
N LYS A 210 35.13 -19.89 -13.99
CA LYS A 210 34.51 -21.06 -14.64
C LYS A 210 33.40 -20.55 -15.55
N ALA A 211 33.45 -20.96 -16.82
CA ALA A 211 32.48 -20.61 -17.85
C ALA A 211 31.07 -20.49 -17.28
N ASN A 212 30.55 -19.26 -17.19
CA ASN A 212 29.17 -19.05 -16.76
C ASN A 212 28.28 -19.54 -17.92
N PRO A 213 27.46 -20.60 -17.73
CA PRO A 213 26.76 -21.28 -18.83
C PRO A 213 25.80 -20.38 -19.63
N GLU A 214 25.43 -19.22 -19.08
CA GLU A 214 24.55 -18.23 -19.71
C GLU A 214 25.25 -17.03 -20.38
N ALA A 215 26.54 -16.80 -20.12
CA ALA A 215 27.24 -15.60 -20.57
C ALA A 215 28.44 -15.88 -21.50
N SER A 216 29.06 -17.05 -21.41
CA SER A 216 30.16 -17.42 -22.30
C SER A 216 30.32 -18.93 -22.36
N LYS A 217 29.58 -19.59 -23.26
CA LYS A 217 29.98 -20.90 -23.77
C LYS A 217 30.84 -20.64 -25.00
N ASN A 218 32.12 -20.30 -24.74
CA ASN A 218 33.32 -20.62 -25.50
C ASN A 218 34.42 -19.60 -25.18
N LEU A 219 35.58 -20.14 -24.79
CA LEU A 219 36.86 -19.53 -24.45
C LEU A 219 36.98 -18.91 -23.04
N GLU A 220 37.81 -19.61 -22.28
CA GLU A 220 38.41 -19.33 -20.99
C GLU A 220 39.11 -17.96 -20.96
N THR A 221 38.45 -16.97 -20.37
CA THR A 221 39.03 -15.64 -20.07
C THR A 221 39.44 -15.60 -18.61
N ALA A 222 40.51 -14.86 -18.30
CA ALA A 222 41.00 -14.73 -16.95
C ALA A 222 41.16 -13.26 -16.59
N THR A 223 40.53 -12.85 -15.48
CA THR A 223 40.70 -11.51 -14.92
C THR A 223 41.67 -11.57 -13.75
N ILE A 224 42.67 -10.68 -13.73
CA ILE A 224 43.67 -10.60 -12.67
C ILE A 224 44.00 -9.16 -12.34
N LYS A 225 44.21 -8.84 -11.06
CA LYS A 225 44.66 -7.51 -10.63
C LYS A 225 46.17 -7.53 -10.40
N VAL A 226 46.92 -6.71 -11.14
CA VAL A 226 48.39 -6.59 -11.02
C VAL A 226 48.75 -5.12 -10.88
N MET A 227 49.53 -4.76 -9.86
CA MET A 227 49.95 -3.37 -9.60
C MET A 227 48.77 -2.38 -9.54
N GLY A 228 47.62 -2.80 -9.03
CA GLY A 228 46.41 -1.96 -8.97
C GLY A 228 45.60 -1.88 -10.26
N ILE A 229 46.15 -2.35 -11.39
CA ILE A 229 45.51 -2.41 -12.71
C ILE A 229 44.71 -3.71 -12.85
N ASP A 230 43.48 -3.61 -13.34
CA ASP A 230 42.63 -4.76 -13.64
C ASP A 230 42.93 -5.25 -15.07
N LEU A 231 43.37 -6.51 -15.20
CA LEU A 231 43.76 -7.12 -16.47
C LEU A 231 42.76 -8.19 -16.89
N ASP A 232 42.24 -8.06 -18.09
CA ASP A 232 41.43 -9.08 -18.74
C ASP A 232 42.27 -9.78 -19.82
N LEU A 233 42.65 -11.02 -19.55
CA LEU A 233 43.41 -11.86 -20.47
C LEU A 233 42.44 -12.51 -21.46
N VAL A 234 42.56 -12.13 -22.73
CA VAL A 234 41.70 -12.58 -23.82
C VAL A 234 42.52 -13.14 -24.98
N ASN A 235 42.00 -14.14 -25.67
CA ASN A 235 42.62 -14.63 -26.91
C ASN A 235 42.03 -13.91 -28.12
N LEU A 236 42.86 -13.75 -29.15
CA LEU A 236 42.39 -13.31 -30.46
C LEU A 236 41.44 -14.35 -31.04
N ARG A 237 40.33 -13.88 -31.59
CA ARG A 237 39.29 -14.78 -32.09
C ARG A 237 38.61 -14.28 -33.35
N LYS A 238 38.21 -15.24 -34.16
CA LYS A 238 37.30 -15.10 -35.29
C LYS A 238 35.92 -15.57 -34.86
N GLU A 239 34.90 -14.81 -35.22
CA GLU A 239 33.51 -15.11 -34.88
C GLU A 239 32.72 -15.38 -36.16
N THR A 240 32.03 -16.52 -36.20
CA THR A 240 31.09 -16.86 -37.28
C THR A 240 29.69 -16.88 -36.69
N TYR A 241 28.79 -16.05 -37.23
CA TYR A 241 27.43 -15.88 -36.75
C TYR A 241 26.47 -16.74 -37.58
N ASP A 242 25.55 -17.42 -36.89
CA ASP A 242 24.40 -18.10 -37.51
C ASP A 242 23.18 -17.15 -37.45
N GLU A 243 22.27 -17.25 -38.42
CA GLU A 243 21.10 -16.36 -38.49
C GLU A 243 20.18 -16.52 -37.26
N VAL A 244 20.15 -17.71 -36.67
CA VAL A 244 19.26 -18.10 -35.57
C VAL A 244 19.86 -17.83 -34.18
N SER A 245 21.16 -18.04 -33.99
CA SER A 245 21.83 -17.93 -32.68
C SER A 245 22.38 -16.53 -32.44
N ARG A 246 22.23 -16.02 -31.22
CA ARG A 246 22.94 -14.81 -30.75
C ARG A 246 24.43 -15.07 -30.50
N ASN A 247 24.78 -16.31 -30.16
CA ASN A 247 26.15 -16.66 -29.80
C ASN A 247 26.88 -17.12 -31.06
N PRO A 248 27.97 -16.44 -31.46
CA PRO A 248 28.78 -16.88 -32.59
C PRO A 248 29.57 -18.15 -32.24
N GLN A 249 29.90 -18.93 -33.27
CA GLN A 249 30.97 -19.92 -33.17
C GLN A 249 32.31 -19.16 -33.13
N MET A 250 33.15 -19.49 -32.16
CA MET A 250 34.41 -18.79 -31.93
C MET A 250 35.58 -19.72 -32.24
N GLU A 251 36.51 -19.24 -33.07
CA GLU A 251 37.75 -19.90 -33.44
C GLU A 251 38.95 -18.98 -33.13
N PHE A 252 40.16 -19.53 -33.04
CA PHE A 252 41.37 -18.70 -32.96
C PHE A 252 41.51 -17.88 -34.24
N GLY A 253 41.71 -16.57 -34.10
CA GLY A 253 41.79 -15.63 -35.22
C GLY A 253 43.03 -14.76 -35.17
N THR A 254 43.29 -14.06 -36.27
CA THR A 254 44.34 -13.05 -36.37
C THR A 254 43.94 -11.74 -35.66
N ALA A 255 44.90 -10.83 -35.44
CA ALA A 255 44.61 -9.52 -34.87
C ALA A 255 43.69 -8.68 -35.76
N GLU A 256 43.83 -8.82 -37.09
CA GLU A 256 42.96 -8.18 -38.06
C GLU A 256 41.52 -8.74 -38.00
N GLU A 257 41.34 -10.05 -37.96
CA GLU A 257 40.02 -10.67 -37.79
C GLU A 257 39.36 -10.27 -36.46
N ASP A 258 40.14 -10.17 -35.38
CA ASP A 258 39.66 -9.68 -34.09
C ASP A 258 39.29 -8.19 -34.12
N ALA A 259 40.02 -7.38 -34.89
CA ALA A 259 39.72 -5.96 -35.10
C ALA A 259 38.39 -5.77 -35.84
N MET A 260 38.21 -6.51 -36.94
CA MET A 260 37.06 -6.36 -37.84
C MET A 260 35.74 -6.80 -37.18
N ARG A 261 35.79 -7.74 -36.23
CA ARG A 261 34.60 -8.14 -35.47
C ARG A 261 34.23 -7.19 -34.33
N ARG A 262 34.94 -6.09 -34.08
CA ARG A 262 34.62 -5.18 -32.95
C ARG A 262 33.46 -4.24 -33.29
N ASP A 263 33.00 -3.53 -32.27
CA ASP A 263 31.87 -2.61 -32.38
C ASP A 263 32.20 -1.34 -33.17
N ALA A 264 33.31 -0.69 -32.84
CA ALA A 264 33.73 0.58 -33.44
C ALA A 264 35.19 0.56 -33.89
N THR A 265 35.51 1.26 -34.98
CA THR A 265 36.89 1.47 -35.48
C THR A 265 37.81 2.04 -34.40
N VAL A 266 37.32 3.04 -33.65
CA VAL A 266 38.06 3.66 -32.53
C VAL A 266 38.35 2.71 -31.36
N ASN A 267 37.66 1.57 -31.26
CA ASN A 267 37.89 0.52 -30.25
C ASN A 267 38.58 -0.72 -30.84
N ALA A 268 38.91 -0.70 -32.12
CA ALA A 268 39.51 -1.80 -32.86
C ALA A 268 41.03 -1.64 -33.04
N MET A 269 41.63 -0.66 -32.37
CA MET A 269 43.07 -0.45 -32.36
C MET A 269 43.76 -1.31 -31.29
N PHE A 270 45.00 -1.69 -31.59
CA PHE A 270 45.85 -2.50 -30.72
C PHE A 270 47.15 -1.78 -30.44
N TYR A 271 47.73 -1.96 -29.28
CA TYR A 271 49.08 -1.55 -28.94
C TYR A 271 49.93 -2.78 -28.74
N ASN A 272 50.87 -3.01 -29.66
CA ASN A 272 51.73 -4.18 -29.66
C ASN A 272 52.85 -4.02 -28.62
N LEU A 273 52.88 -4.89 -27.62
CA LEU A 273 53.83 -4.78 -26.51
C LEU A 273 55.26 -5.07 -26.93
N ASN A 274 55.46 -5.86 -28.00
CA ASN A 274 56.78 -6.20 -28.51
C ASN A 274 57.38 -5.03 -29.31
N THR A 275 56.61 -4.47 -30.25
CA THR A 275 57.09 -3.39 -31.13
C THR A 275 56.90 -1.99 -30.56
N GLN A 276 56.07 -1.85 -29.52
CA GLN A 276 55.65 -0.57 -28.93
C GLN A 276 54.91 0.33 -29.92
N GLN A 277 54.28 -0.29 -30.94
CA GLN A 277 53.54 0.43 -31.97
C GLN A 277 52.04 0.20 -31.85
N ILE A 278 51.27 1.23 -32.21
CA ILE A 278 49.83 1.12 -32.39
C ILE A 278 49.55 0.51 -33.77
N GLU A 279 48.74 -0.55 -33.78
CA GLU A 279 48.27 -1.26 -34.97
C GLU A 279 46.78 -0.93 -35.17
N ASP A 280 46.47 -0.23 -36.25
CA ASP A 280 45.10 0.01 -36.71
C ASP A 280 44.81 -0.84 -37.95
N PHE A 281 44.29 -2.04 -37.72
CA PHE A 281 43.92 -2.97 -38.80
C PHE A 281 42.68 -2.52 -39.58
N THR A 282 41.89 -1.59 -39.04
CA THR A 282 40.73 -1.04 -39.77
C THR A 282 41.13 0.04 -40.78
N GLY A 283 42.33 0.60 -40.62
CA GLY A 283 42.86 1.71 -41.41
C GLY A 283 42.09 3.02 -41.24
N ARG A 284 41.12 3.10 -40.32
CA ARG A 284 40.27 4.26 -40.09
C ARG A 284 40.15 4.67 -38.62
N GLY A 285 40.71 3.92 -37.68
CA GLY A 285 40.64 4.21 -36.25
C GLY A 285 41.23 5.59 -35.92
N PHE A 286 42.40 5.92 -36.46
CA PHE A 286 43.01 7.25 -36.28
C PHE A 286 42.18 8.36 -36.93
N ASP A 287 41.76 8.16 -38.18
CA ASP A 287 40.99 9.15 -38.94
C ASP A 287 39.63 9.42 -38.29
N ASP A 288 38.91 8.37 -37.88
CA ASP A 288 37.63 8.46 -37.20
C ASP A 288 37.78 9.10 -35.81
N MET A 289 38.88 8.83 -35.10
CA MET A 289 39.20 9.50 -33.83
C MET A 289 39.43 11.00 -34.04
N ALA A 290 40.21 11.38 -35.06
CA ALA A 290 40.47 12.78 -35.40
C ALA A 290 39.19 13.50 -35.88
N ALA A 291 38.33 12.80 -36.63
CA ALA A 291 37.06 13.31 -37.13
C ALA A 291 35.91 13.21 -36.10
N LYS A 292 36.18 12.75 -34.87
CA LYS A 292 35.17 12.50 -33.82
C LYS A 292 33.96 11.69 -34.32
N THR A 293 34.22 10.63 -35.07
CA THR A 293 33.21 9.79 -35.71
C THR A 293 33.19 8.39 -35.12
N ILE A 294 32.00 7.87 -34.81
CA ILE A 294 31.75 6.48 -34.46
C ILE A 294 31.29 5.72 -35.70
N ARG A 295 32.06 4.71 -36.08
CA ARG A 295 31.85 3.88 -37.27
C ARG A 295 32.14 2.42 -36.97
N THR A 296 31.39 1.50 -37.58
CA THR A 296 31.68 0.06 -37.53
C THR A 296 32.85 -0.32 -38.43
N PRO A 297 33.72 -1.27 -38.04
CA PRO A 297 34.81 -1.74 -38.91
C PRO A 297 34.30 -2.36 -40.22
N LEU A 298 33.27 -3.20 -40.12
CA LEU A 298 32.58 -3.83 -41.26
C LEU A 298 31.30 -3.07 -41.63
N GLU A 299 30.60 -3.58 -42.64
CA GLU A 299 29.32 -3.03 -43.09
C GLU A 299 28.31 -2.96 -41.90
N PRO A 300 27.70 -1.78 -41.64
CA PRO A 300 26.91 -1.57 -40.43
C PRO A 300 25.69 -2.50 -40.30
N TYR A 301 24.97 -2.77 -41.39
CA TYR A 301 23.77 -3.60 -41.35
C TYR A 301 24.13 -5.03 -40.93
N GLN A 302 25.13 -5.64 -41.56
CA GLN A 302 25.61 -6.97 -41.20
C GLN A 302 26.15 -7.00 -39.76
N THR A 303 26.93 -5.98 -39.38
CA THR A 303 27.47 -5.85 -38.01
C THR A 303 26.38 -5.87 -36.94
N PHE A 304 25.26 -5.18 -37.19
CA PHE A 304 24.12 -5.17 -36.26
C PHE A 304 23.23 -6.40 -36.37
N LYS A 305 23.15 -7.04 -37.54
CA LYS A 305 22.42 -8.32 -37.70
C LYS A 305 23.11 -9.45 -36.93
N ASP A 306 24.44 -9.42 -36.88
CA ASP A 306 25.29 -10.37 -36.16
C ASP A 306 25.21 -10.17 -34.64
N ASP A 307 25.42 -8.94 -34.16
CA ASP A 307 25.24 -8.58 -32.74
C ASP A 307 24.49 -7.25 -32.58
N PRO A 308 23.15 -7.30 -32.42
CA PRO A 308 22.32 -6.11 -32.27
C PRO A 308 22.66 -5.24 -31.05
N LEU A 309 23.32 -5.79 -30.02
CA LEU A 309 23.71 -5.01 -28.84
C LEU A 309 24.70 -3.88 -29.20
N ARG A 310 25.43 -4.00 -30.30
CA ARG A 310 26.37 -2.99 -30.79
C ARG A 310 25.69 -1.66 -31.08
N VAL A 311 24.41 -1.65 -31.45
CA VAL A 311 23.63 -0.41 -31.62
C VAL A 311 23.69 0.43 -30.33
N LEU A 312 23.34 -0.16 -29.19
CA LEU A 312 23.36 0.53 -27.89
C LEU A 312 24.77 0.90 -27.45
N ARG A 313 25.77 0.03 -27.73
CA ARG A 313 27.16 0.31 -27.40
C ARG A 313 27.71 1.51 -28.17
N LEU A 314 27.39 1.63 -29.46
CA LEU A 314 27.81 2.76 -30.29
C LEU A 314 27.15 4.07 -29.83
N ILE A 315 25.86 4.05 -29.46
CA ILE A 315 25.20 5.21 -28.84
C ILE A 315 25.90 5.60 -27.53
N ARG A 316 26.27 4.60 -26.70
CA ARG A 316 27.03 4.84 -25.48
C ARG A 316 28.41 5.43 -25.76
N PHE A 317 29.13 4.96 -26.77
CA PHE A 317 30.43 5.54 -27.12
C PHE A 317 30.29 6.95 -27.68
N ALA A 318 29.29 7.21 -28.52
CA ALA A 318 29.00 8.52 -29.07
C ALA A 318 28.71 9.54 -27.96
N SER A 319 27.82 9.20 -27.01
CA SER A 319 27.50 10.05 -25.85
C SER A 319 28.64 10.18 -24.84
N ARG A 320 29.46 9.13 -24.64
CA ARG A 320 30.62 9.20 -23.74
C ARG A 320 31.75 10.08 -24.27
N LEU A 321 32.02 10.00 -25.57
CA LEU A 321 33.18 10.64 -26.21
C LEU A 321 32.84 11.98 -26.86
N ASP A 322 31.55 12.36 -26.92
CA ASP A 322 31.05 13.51 -27.69
C ASP A 322 31.38 13.39 -29.19
N TYR A 323 31.07 12.22 -29.76
CA TYR A 323 31.35 11.86 -31.15
C TYR A 323 30.05 11.68 -31.94
N ILE A 324 30.08 11.97 -33.24
CA ILE A 324 28.95 11.77 -34.14
C ILE A 324 28.93 10.33 -34.69
N ILE A 325 27.75 9.75 -34.89
CA ILE A 325 27.62 8.44 -35.53
C ILE A 325 27.62 8.64 -37.05
N GLN A 326 28.42 7.86 -37.79
CA GLN A 326 28.48 7.94 -39.25
C GLN A 326 27.07 7.77 -39.86
N PRO A 327 26.67 8.56 -40.89
CA PRO A 327 25.33 8.49 -41.48
C PRO A 327 24.87 7.10 -41.93
N GLU A 328 25.74 6.30 -42.55
CA GLU A 328 25.42 4.93 -42.95
C GLU A 328 25.17 4.03 -41.74
N THR A 329 25.96 4.22 -40.67
CA THR A 329 25.80 3.48 -39.41
C THR A 329 24.47 3.87 -38.75
N ALA A 330 24.14 5.16 -38.69
CA ALA A 330 22.87 5.64 -38.13
C ALA A 330 21.65 5.12 -38.91
N LYS A 331 21.73 5.07 -40.26
CA LYS A 331 20.68 4.47 -41.10
C LYS A 331 20.46 2.99 -40.79
N ALA A 332 21.54 2.23 -40.59
CA ALA A 332 21.44 0.82 -40.22
C ALA A 332 20.83 0.62 -38.81
N MET A 333 21.14 1.50 -37.85
CA MET A 333 20.51 1.49 -36.52
C MET A 333 18.99 1.71 -36.58
N ALA A 334 18.53 2.58 -37.48
CA ALA A 334 17.11 2.89 -37.67
C ALA A 334 16.34 1.83 -38.49
N ASN A 335 17.02 0.79 -39.00
CA ASN A 335 16.37 -0.26 -39.79
C ASN A 335 15.50 -1.17 -38.90
N LYS A 336 14.25 -1.41 -39.32
CA LYS A 336 13.27 -2.22 -38.56
C LYS A 336 13.74 -3.65 -38.30
N ASP A 337 14.47 -4.26 -39.23
CA ASP A 337 14.96 -5.63 -39.08
C ASP A 337 16.00 -5.72 -37.96
N ILE A 338 16.84 -4.69 -37.84
CA ILE A 338 17.84 -4.56 -36.76
C ILE A 338 17.16 -4.30 -35.42
N GLN A 339 16.13 -3.44 -35.39
CA GLN A 339 15.35 -3.20 -34.18
C GLN A 339 14.66 -4.47 -33.68
N GLU A 340 14.08 -5.26 -34.59
CA GLU A 340 13.45 -6.52 -34.25
C GLU A 340 14.49 -7.56 -33.77
N ALA A 341 15.65 -7.63 -34.43
CA ALA A 341 16.76 -8.46 -33.98
C ALA A 341 17.23 -8.06 -32.56
N LEU A 342 17.28 -6.77 -32.24
CA LEU A 342 17.59 -6.27 -30.91
C LEU A 342 16.53 -6.69 -29.88
N LYS A 343 15.24 -6.67 -30.23
CA LYS A 343 14.15 -7.12 -29.33
C LYS A 343 14.20 -8.63 -29.04
N ILE A 344 14.51 -9.45 -30.05
CA ILE A 344 14.43 -10.91 -29.97
C ILE A 344 15.74 -11.55 -29.51
N LYS A 345 16.88 -11.20 -30.12
CA LYS A 345 18.17 -11.88 -29.88
C LYS A 345 18.82 -11.48 -28.56
N ILE A 346 18.53 -10.27 -28.05
CA ILE A 346 19.25 -9.70 -26.90
C ILE A 346 18.41 -9.79 -25.62
N LYS A 347 18.95 -10.51 -24.63
CA LYS A 347 18.44 -10.53 -23.25
C LYS A 347 18.34 -9.11 -22.67
N ARG A 348 17.23 -8.78 -21.99
CA ARG A 348 16.95 -7.45 -21.45
C ARG A 348 17.93 -6.97 -20.39
N GLU A 349 18.55 -7.89 -19.65
CA GLU A 349 19.59 -7.55 -18.68
C GLU A 349 20.78 -6.85 -19.36
N ARG A 350 21.09 -7.23 -20.61
CA ARG A 350 22.18 -6.60 -21.39
C ARG A 350 21.80 -5.22 -21.88
N VAL A 351 20.54 -5.03 -22.29
CA VAL A 351 19.99 -3.70 -22.63
C VAL A 351 20.05 -2.79 -21.41
N GLY A 352 19.63 -3.29 -20.25
CA GLY A 352 19.69 -2.60 -18.97
C GLY A 352 21.08 -2.10 -18.60
N ILE A 353 22.10 -2.96 -18.73
CA ILE A 353 23.50 -2.58 -18.44
C ILE A 353 23.98 -1.44 -19.35
N GLU A 354 23.69 -1.50 -20.66
CA GLU A 354 24.09 -0.43 -21.57
C GLU A 354 23.30 0.86 -21.29
N MET A 355 22.00 0.77 -20.98
CA MET A 355 21.18 1.91 -20.58
C MET A 355 21.70 2.56 -19.29
N GLU A 356 22.00 1.77 -18.25
CA GLU A 356 22.54 2.30 -17.01
C GLU A 356 23.87 3.04 -17.24
N LYS A 357 24.77 2.47 -18.05
CA LYS A 357 26.04 3.12 -18.41
C LYS A 357 25.85 4.40 -19.23
N MET A 358 24.81 4.50 -20.05
CA MET A 358 24.48 5.73 -20.78
C MET A 358 23.90 6.80 -19.85
N LEU A 359 22.97 6.42 -18.96
CA LEU A 359 22.30 7.37 -18.05
C LEU A 359 23.18 7.84 -16.88
N ARG A 360 24.22 7.07 -16.54
CA ARG A 360 25.29 7.48 -15.62
C ARG A 360 26.52 8.05 -16.34
N GLY A 361 26.46 8.13 -17.67
CA GLY A 361 27.55 8.64 -18.50
C GLY A 361 27.68 10.16 -18.43
N PRO A 362 28.69 10.74 -19.10
CA PRO A 362 28.93 12.18 -19.07
C PRO A 362 27.88 13.00 -19.82
N ASP A 363 27.22 12.44 -20.84
CA ASP A 363 26.12 13.10 -21.57
C ASP A 363 24.92 12.15 -21.81
N PRO A 364 24.07 11.93 -20.79
CA PRO A 364 22.85 11.14 -20.95
C PRO A 364 21.85 11.76 -21.93
N GLY A 365 21.85 13.08 -22.06
CA GLY A 365 20.96 13.83 -22.97
C GLY A 365 21.21 13.46 -24.43
N MET A 366 22.49 13.41 -24.84
CA MET A 366 22.88 12.93 -26.15
C MET A 366 22.50 11.45 -26.37
N ALA A 367 22.64 10.60 -25.36
CA ALA A 367 22.25 9.20 -25.47
C ALA A 367 20.74 9.04 -25.76
N LEU A 368 19.90 9.75 -25.00
CA LEU A 368 18.44 9.74 -25.22
C LEU A 368 18.05 10.35 -26.57
N ARG A 369 18.72 11.42 -26.99
CA ARG A 369 18.53 12.03 -28.32
C ARG A 369 18.84 11.04 -29.45
N LEU A 370 19.96 10.33 -29.37
CA LEU A 370 20.34 9.33 -30.39
C LEU A 370 19.37 8.13 -30.41
N ILE A 371 18.83 7.72 -29.26
CA ILE A 371 17.79 6.69 -29.17
C ILE A 371 16.50 7.16 -29.87
N ASP A 372 16.10 8.40 -29.64
CA ASP A 372 14.94 9.05 -30.24
C ASP A 372 15.11 9.17 -31.78
N GLU A 373 16.23 9.74 -32.24
CA GLU A 373 16.55 9.91 -33.66
C GLU A 373 16.66 8.58 -34.43
N ALA A 374 17.16 7.53 -33.80
CA ALA A 374 17.23 6.19 -34.39
C ALA A 374 15.90 5.42 -34.33
N GLY A 375 14.85 5.98 -33.71
CA GLY A 375 13.55 5.33 -33.55
C GLY A 375 13.60 4.09 -32.66
N LEU A 376 14.52 4.04 -31.69
CA LEU A 376 14.77 2.88 -30.83
C LEU A 376 13.92 2.86 -29.56
N TYR A 377 13.07 3.88 -29.34
CA TYR A 377 12.30 4.02 -28.10
C TYR A 377 11.46 2.78 -27.76
N ASP A 378 10.58 2.36 -28.67
CA ASP A 378 9.73 1.16 -28.51
C ASP A 378 10.52 -0.16 -28.47
N THR A 379 11.79 -0.12 -28.84
CA THR A 379 12.70 -1.26 -28.81
C THR A 379 13.33 -1.44 -27.44
N ILE A 380 13.69 -0.32 -26.79
CA ILE A 380 14.36 -0.29 -25.50
C ILE A 380 13.33 -0.26 -24.36
N PHE A 381 12.38 0.66 -24.43
CA PHE A 381 11.39 0.95 -23.40
C PHE A 381 10.10 0.17 -23.66
N THR A 382 10.18 -1.17 -23.53
CA THR A 382 9.06 -2.10 -23.75
C THR A 382 9.03 -3.22 -22.71
N ASP A 383 7.87 -3.82 -22.47
CA ASP A 383 7.73 -5.04 -21.65
C ASP A 383 7.70 -6.28 -22.57
N PRO A 384 8.75 -7.13 -22.59
CA PRO A 384 8.75 -8.35 -23.40
C PRO A 384 7.86 -9.47 -22.83
N THR A 385 7.38 -9.35 -21.59
CA THR A 385 6.62 -10.40 -20.89
C THR A 385 5.12 -10.33 -21.19
N ARG A 386 4.63 -9.17 -21.63
CA ARG A 386 3.21 -8.94 -21.93
C ARG A 386 3.06 -7.92 -23.06
N LYS A 387 1.97 -8.03 -23.79
CA LYS A 387 1.58 -6.98 -24.73
C LYS A 387 0.95 -5.81 -23.98
N LEU A 388 1.49 -4.61 -24.15
CA LEU A 388 0.87 -3.38 -23.68
C LEU A 388 -0.02 -2.83 -24.81
N GLU A 389 -1.27 -2.47 -24.50
CA GLU A 389 -2.23 -1.94 -25.48
C GLU A 389 -1.99 -0.45 -25.78
N PHE A 390 -1.46 0.28 -24.79
CA PHE A 390 -1.09 1.68 -24.91
C PHE A 390 0.24 1.84 -25.66
N GLN A 391 0.34 2.87 -26.50
CA GLN A 391 1.59 3.26 -27.16
C GLN A 391 2.17 4.49 -26.45
N PRO A 392 3.49 4.55 -26.21
CA PRO A 392 4.11 5.68 -25.52
C PRO A 392 3.97 6.97 -26.34
N ASP A 393 3.77 8.10 -25.66
CA ASP A 393 3.78 9.41 -26.31
C ASP A 393 5.23 9.91 -26.49
N THR A 394 5.81 9.56 -27.63
CA THR A 394 7.15 9.98 -28.03
C THR A 394 7.20 11.35 -28.70
N GLU A 395 6.05 11.98 -29.01
CA GLU A 395 6.01 13.27 -29.70
C GLU A 395 6.70 14.36 -28.87
N HIS A 396 6.45 14.36 -27.56
CA HIS A 396 6.99 15.33 -26.62
C HIS A 396 8.30 14.89 -25.96
N TYR A 397 8.83 13.71 -26.29
CA TYR A 397 10.00 13.13 -25.61
C TYR A 397 11.24 14.03 -25.74
N ARG A 398 11.41 14.67 -26.90
CA ARG A 398 12.46 15.66 -27.16
C ARG A 398 12.49 16.80 -26.16
N LYS A 399 11.33 17.32 -25.80
CA LYS A 399 11.20 18.42 -24.84
C LYS A 399 11.75 18.01 -23.46
N GLY A 400 11.52 16.76 -23.05
CA GLY A 400 11.98 16.23 -21.76
C GLY A 400 13.49 16.12 -21.65
N TYR A 401 14.16 15.43 -22.58
CA TYR A 401 15.62 15.28 -22.50
C TYR A 401 16.37 16.58 -22.82
N GLN A 402 15.82 17.47 -23.65
CA GLN A 402 16.40 18.80 -23.87
C GLN A 402 16.34 19.64 -22.61
N PHE A 403 15.18 19.72 -21.96
CA PHE A 403 15.03 20.41 -20.69
C PHE A 403 16.04 19.90 -19.65
N MET A 404 16.18 18.58 -19.52
CA MET A 404 17.14 18.00 -18.58
C MET A 404 18.59 18.35 -18.90
N THR A 405 18.96 18.31 -20.18
CA THR A 405 20.31 18.66 -20.63
C THR A 405 20.63 20.13 -20.32
N GLU A 406 19.71 21.03 -20.69
CA GLU A 406 19.84 22.47 -20.41
C GLU A 406 19.89 22.76 -18.91
N TRP A 407 19.07 22.06 -18.13
CA TRP A 407 18.98 22.27 -16.70
C TRP A 407 20.21 21.79 -15.93
N ILE A 408 20.77 20.62 -16.29
CA ILE A 408 22.01 20.11 -15.69
C ILE A 408 23.21 21.00 -16.06
N ASN A 409 23.29 21.43 -17.33
CA ASN A 409 24.36 22.31 -17.80
C ASN A 409 24.24 23.73 -17.22
N GLY A 410 23.02 24.21 -16.99
CA GLY A 410 22.71 25.54 -16.43
C GLY A 410 22.59 25.58 -14.90
N LYS A 411 22.95 24.50 -14.19
CA LYS A 411 22.79 24.41 -12.72
C LYS A 411 23.57 25.51 -11.98
N GLU A 412 24.75 25.87 -12.48
CA GLU A 412 25.57 26.95 -11.97
C GLU A 412 25.09 28.29 -12.56
N GLY A 413 24.33 29.06 -11.78
CA GLY A 413 23.78 30.34 -12.22
C GLY A 413 22.35 30.29 -12.76
N SER A 414 21.63 29.18 -12.56
CA SER A 414 20.19 29.07 -12.84
C SER A 414 19.41 30.26 -12.27
N LYS A 415 18.49 30.82 -13.07
CA LYS A 415 17.52 31.84 -12.64
C LYS A 415 16.63 31.36 -11.48
N TYR A 416 16.48 30.04 -11.36
CA TYR A 416 15.68 29.35 -10.36
C TYR A 416 16.59 28.42 -9.55
N PRO A 417 17.32 28.96 -8.55
CA PRO A 417 18.38 28.24 -7.88
C PRO A 417 17.87 27.19 -6.87
N ALA A 418 16.66 27.33 -6.33
CA ALA A 418 16.15 26.41 -5.31
C ALA A 418 15.90 25.01 -5.88
N ILE A 419 15.55 24.92 -7.17
CA ILE A 419 15.31 23.63 -7.84
C ILE A 419 16.57 22.75 -7.86
N PRO A 420 17.69 23.15 -8.49
CA PRO A 420 18.90 22.33 -8.50
C PRO A 420 19.52 22.19 -7.10
N GLN A 421 19.44 23.22 -6.26
CA GLN A 421 19.99 23.16 -4.90
C GLN A 421 19.27 22.17 -3.98
N THR A 422 17.97 21.93 -4.21
CA THR A 422 17.15 21.07 -3.35
C THR A 422 16.97 19.66 -3.92
N LEU A 423 16.65 19.57 -5.22
CA LEU A 423 16.26 18.32 -5.87
C LEU A 423 17.46 17.50 -6.40
N LEU A 424 18.61 18.15 -6.61
CA LEU A 424 19.85 17.54 -7.10
C LEU A 424 21.01 17.88 -6.16
N SER A 425 20.75 17.92 -4.85
CA SER A 425 21.59 18.53 -3.84
C SER A 425 22.82 17.68 -3.49
N THR A 426 23.70 17.42 -4.45
CA THR A 426 25.03 16.83 -4.19
C THR A 426 26.06 17.38 -5.18
N ARG A 427 27.21 17.79 -4.64
CA ARG A 427 28.41 18.20 -5.40
C ARG A 427 29.17 16.99 -6.00
N ASP A 428 28.62 15.80 -5.88
CA ASP A 428 29.27 14.55 -6.26
C ASP A 428 28.58 13.95 -7.48
N ALA A 429 29.37 13.68 -8.53
CA ALA A 429 28.92 13.02 -9.76
C ALA A 429 28.37 11.59 -9.55
N ASP A 430 28.46 11.06 -8.32
CA ASP A 430 27.98 9.74 -7.92
C ASP A 430 26.55 9.74 -7.36
N SER A 431 25.82 10.86 -7.45
CA SER A 431 24.47 10.95 -6.89
C SER A 431 23.49 10.01 -7.61
N ASP A 432 22.81 9.16 -6.84
CA ASP A 432 21.66 8.41 -7.36
C ASP A 432 20.53 9.36 -7.84
N GLU A 433 20.50 10.62 -7.40
CA GLU A 433 19.45 11.60 -7.73
C GLU A 433 19.47 12.00 -9.22
N GLU A 434 20.64 12.34 -9.78
CA GLU A 434 20.77 12.68 -11.20
C GLU A 434 20.44 11.48 -12.09
N TYR A 435 20.96 10.31 -11.74
CA TYR A 435 20.62 9.06 -12.43
C TYR A 435 19.10 8.78 -12.38
N LEU A 436 18.46 8.93 -11.23
CA LEU A 436 17.01 8.77 -11.10
C LEU A 436 16.23 9.79 -11.93
N ALA A 437 16.71 11.04 -12.00
CA ALA A 437 16.09 12.08 -12.83
C ALA A 437 16.18 11.74 -14.33
N TRP A 438 17.32 11.22 -14.78
CA TRP A 438 17.48 10.70 -16.14
C TRP A 438 16.62 9.48 -16.43
N VAL A 439 16.48 8.55 -15.47
CA VAL A 439 15.55 7.42 -15.61
C VAL A 439 14.10 7.90 -15.69
N CYS A 440 13.69 8.84 -14.84
CA CYS A 440 12.37 9.46 -14.89
C CYS A 440 12.09 10.08 -16.27
N THR A 441 13.09 10.75 -16.83
CA THR A 441 13.01 11.35 -18.18
C THR A 441 12.90 10.28 -19.25
N ALA A 442 13.72 9.23 -19.17
CA ALA A 442 13.76 8.15 -20.14
C ALA A 442 12.43 7.38 -20.25
N VAL A 443 11.69 7.22 -19.14
CA VAL A 443 10.41 6.50 -19.12
C VAL A 443 9.19 7.43 -19.20
N LEU A 444 9.39 8.75 -19.26
CA LEU A 444 8.33 9.75 -19.24
C LEU A 444 7.24 9.57 -20.32
N PRO A 445 7.56 9.14 -21.56
CA PRO A 445 6.53 8.81 -22.57
C PRO A 445 5.48 7.77 -22.16
N TRP A 446 5.75 7.00 -21.09
CA TRP A 446 4.81 6.04 -20.52
C TRP A 446 4.03 6.56 -19.30
N ALA A 447 4.21 7.83 -18.92
CA ALA A 447 3.68 8.39 -17.67
C ALA A 447 2.14 8.36 -17.60
N ASP A 448 1.47 8.71 -18.70
CA ASP A 448 0.00 8.81 -18.77
C ASP A 448 -0.66 7.49 -19.23
N ALA A 449 0.13 6.42 -19.36
CA ALA A 449 -0.38 5.11 -19.72
C ALA A 449 -1.29 4.55 -18.61
N PRO A 450 -2.41 3.89 -18.97
CA PRO A 450 -3.31 3.31 -17.97
C PRO A 450 -2.60 2.22 -17.15
N THR A 451 -2.99 2.09 -15.88
CA THR A 451 -2.45 1.04 -15.02
C THR A 451 -2.82 -0.35 -15.53
N VAL A 452 -1.86 -1.25 -15.52
CA VAL A 452 -2.01 -2.64 -15.96
C VAL A 452 -2.49 -3.51 -14.78
N PRO A 453 -3.45 -4.43 -14.99
CA PRO A 453 -3.90 -5.34 -13.95
C PRO A 453 -2.74 -6.16 -13.35
N PRO A 454 -2.76 -6.42 -12.04
CA PRO A 454 -1.71 -7.20 -11.39
C PRO A 454 -1.77 -8.67 -11.85
N PRO A 455 -0.62 -9.37 -11.92
CA PRO A 455 -0.60 -10.80 -12.24
C PRO A 455 -1.24 -11.70 -11.16
N LYS A 456 -1.46 -11.17 -9.94
CA LYS A 456 -2.15 -11.86 -8.83
C LYS A 456 -3.30 -10.99 -8.31
N LYS A 457 -4.46 -11.59 -8.02
CA LYS A 457 -5.71 -10.92 -7.62
C LYS A 457 -5.63 -10.02 -6.35
N ASN A 458 -4.57 -10.13 -5.55
CA ASN A 458 -4.42 -9.39 -4.27
C ASN A 458 -3.29 -8.33 -4.28
N ARG A 459 -2.79 -7.91 -5.45
CA ARG A 459 -1.78 -6.84 -5.56
C ARG A 459 -2.38 -5.57 -6.17
N GLN A 460 -1.72 -4.42 -5.95
CA GLN A 460 -2.13 -3.18 -6.60
C GLN A 460 -1.85 -3.21 -8.11
N PRO A 461 -2.65 -2.50 -8.93
CA PRO A 461 -2.34 -2.26 -10.34
C PRO A 461 -0.94 -1.68 -10.53
N LEU A 462 -0.28 -2.05 -11.63
CA LEU A 462 1.09 -1.64 -11.93
C LEU A 462 1.08 -0.57 -13.02
N HIS A 463 1.88 0.48 -12.88
CA HIS A 463 2.05 1.48 -13.93
C HIS A 463 2.85 0.92 -15.10
N ALA A 464 2.44 1.23 -16.34
CA ALA A 464 3.15 0.76 -17.53
C ALA A 464 4.61 1.26 -17.57
N ALA A 465 4.86 2.53 -17.23
CA ALA A 465 6.21 3.08 -17.11
C ALA A 465 7.10 2.30 -16.12
N SER A 466 6.53 1.87 -14.99
CA SER A 466 7.24 1.06 -14.00
C SER A 466 7.53 -0.36 -14.51
N LEU A 467 6.58 -0.97 -15.24
CA LEU A 467 6.78 -2.27 -15.89
C LEU A 467 7.85 -2.21 -16.97
N VAL A 468 7.86 -1.16 -17.78
CA VAL A 468 8.85 -0.95 -18.84
C VAL A 468 10.26 -0.75 -18.24
N ALA A 469 10.39 0.01 -17.16
CA ALA A 469 11.64 0.11 -16.42
C ALA A 469 12.07 -1.26 -15.86
N GLN A 470 11.13 -1.99 -15.26
CA GLN A 470 11.39 -3.27 -14.61
C GLN A 470 11.73 -4.40 -15.59
N GLU A 471 11.02 -4.53 -16.71
CA GLU A 471 11.14 -5.67 -17.62
C GLU A 471 11.94 -5.33 -18.87
N GLY A 472 11.83 -4.11 -19.38
CA GLY A 472 12.58 -3.63 -20.55
C GLY A 472 14.03 -3.29 -20.23
N MET A 473 14.24 -2.45 -19.22
CA MET A 473 15.58 -2.05 -18.78
C MET A 473 16.15 -2.91 -17.66
N LYS A 474 15.37 -3.83 -17.07
CA LYS A 474 15.78 -4.59 -15.88
C LYS A 474 16.29 -3.68 -14.75
N ALA A 475 15.62 -2.55 -14.55
CA ALA A 475 16.00 -1.56 -13.54
C ALA A 475 15.94 -2.16 -12.11
N PRO A 476 16.83 -1.73 -11.20
CA PRO A 476 16.82 -2.19 -9.82
C PRO A 476 15.50 -1.85 -9.10
N ASN A 477 15.04 -2.69 -8.17
CA ASN A 477 13.79 -2.49 -7.42
C ASN A 477 13.68 -1.08 -6.81
N ARG A 478 14.78 -0.53 -6.27
CA ARG A 478 14.80 0.83 -5.70
C ARG A 478 14.40 1.90 -6.71
N VAL A 479 14.82 1.75 -7.98
CA VAL A 479 14.45 2.67 -9.06
C VAL A 479 12.97 2.51 -9.40
N CYS A 480 12.49 1.27 -9.51
CA CYS A 480 11.07 0.98 -9.77
C CYS A 480 10.15 1.51 -8.65
N ASP A 481 10.58 1.41 -7.39
CA ASP A 481 9.83 1.92 -6.24
C ASP A 481 9.73 3.45 -6.28
N VAL A 482 10.82 4.15 -6.66
CA VAL A 482 10.82 5.61 -6.86
C VAL A 482 9.87 5.99 -7.99
N LEU A 483 9.99 5.35 -9.16
CA LEU A 483 9.12 5.62 -10.32
C LEU A 483 7.65 5.39 -9.98
N THR A 484 7.34 4.27 -9.32
CA THR A 484 5.97 3.95 -8.89
C THR A 484 5.43 5.02 -7.94
N ALA A 485 6.24 5.46 -6.97
CA ALA A 485 5.84 6.53 -6.06
C ALA A 485 5.62 7.87 -6.79
N SER A 486 6.49 8.21 -7.74
CA SER A 486 6.35 9.41 -8.56
C SER A 486 5.06 9.40 -9.37
N LEU A 487 4.77 8.30 -10.06
CA LEU A 487 3.55 8.13 -10.88
C LEU A 487 2.27 8.13 -10.04
N ASN A 488 2.32 7.65 -8.80
CA ASN A 488 1.16 7.71 -7.90
C ASN A 488 0.89 9.12 -7.34
N ASN A 489 1.92 9.94 -7.20
CA ASN A 489 1.83 11.18 -6.42
C ASN A 489 1.98 12.46 -7.24
N TYR A 490 2.41 12.41 -8.51
CA TYR A 490 2.73 13.62 -9.28
C TYR A 490 1.54 14.59 -9.39
N GLU A 491 0.32 14.09 -9.65
CA GLU A 491 -0.88 14.95 -9.71
C GLU A 491 -1.15 15.65 -8.37
N ALA A 492 -1.04 14.91 -7.25
CA ALA A 492 -1.23 15.45 -5.91
C ALA A 492 -0.14 16.47 -5.53
N ILE A 493 1.09 16.25 -5.99
CA ILE A 493 2.21 17.19 -5.84
C ILE A 493 1.91 18.48 -6.62
N SER A 494 1.60 18.37 -7.92
CA SER A 494 1.25 19.50 -8.78
C SER A 494 0.08 20.30 -8.22
N GLN A 495 -0.94 19.63 -7.67
CA GLN A 495 -2.06 20.30 -7.01
C GLN A 495 -1.61 21.07 -5.76
N LEU A 496 -0.81 20.45 -4.88
CA LEU A 496 -0.33 21.12 -3.66
C LEU A 496 0.51 22.37 -3.99
N ILE A 497 1.40 22.25 -4.98
CA ILE A 497 2.23 23.36 -5.47
C ILE A 497 1.35 24.45 -6.11
N GLY A 498 0.31 24.06 -6.86
CA GLY A 498 -0.76 24.93 -7.37
C GLY A 498 -1.45 25.74 -6.28
N GLU A 499 -1.82 25.10 -5.19
CA GLU A 499 -2.53 25.72 -4.07
C GLU A 499 -1.63 26.67 -3.27
N CYS A 500 -0.35 26.35 -3.12
CA CYS A 500 0.63 27.24 -2.48
C CYS A 500 0.78 28.56 -3.27
N GLN A 501 0.72 28.50 -4.60
CA GLN A 501 0.86 29.69 -5.46
C GLN A 501 -0.36 30.61 -5.42
N LYS A 502 -1.58 30.07 -5.29
CA LYS A 502 -2.84 30.86 -5.30
C LYS A 502 -3.03 31.76 -4.07
N ARG A 503 -2.28 31.55 -2.98
CA ARG A 503 -2.50 32.22 -1.68
C ARG A 503 -1.64 33.47 -1.40
N LEU A 504 -0.80 33.92 -2.33
CA LEU A 504 0.07 35.08 -2.15
C LEU A 504 -0.59 36.32 -2.77
N PRO A 505 -1.28 37.17 -1.97
CA PRO A 505 -0.59 38.35 -1.42
C PRO A 505 -1.05 38.85 -0.02
N LYS A 506 -1.78 38.08 0.80
CA LYS A 506 -2.28 38.57 2.12
C LYS A 506 -2.12 37.64 3.33
N GLU A 507 -1.77 36.38 3.15
CA GLU A 507 -1.47 35.47 4.26
C GLU A 507 0.04 35.42 4.51
N ASP A 508 0.45 35.40 5.78
CA ASP A 508 1.86 35.25 6.17
C ASP A 508 2.40 33.92 5.60
N PRO A 509 3.45 33.93 4.76
CA PRO A 509 4.09 32.72 4.23
C PRO A 509 4.56 31.75 5.34
N SER A 510 4.74 32.27 6.56
CA SER A 510 5.07 31.52 7.78
C SER A 510 3.85 30.90 8.49
N SER A 511 2.66 30.89 7.87
CA SER A 511 1.44 30.40 8.53
C SER A 511 1.60 28.95 9.04
N PRO A 512 1.31 28.69 10.33
CA PRO A 512 1.34 27.34 10.91
C PRO A 512 0.56 26.29 10.09
N ALA A 513 -0.56 26.67 9.48
CA ALA A 513 -1.39 25.79 8.67
C ALA A 513 -0.72 25.41 7.33
N GLN A 514 0.07 26.32 6.75
CA GLN A 514 0.81 26.06 5.52
C GLN A 514 2.00 25.13 5.78
N ARG A 515 2.72 25.35 6.89
CA ARG A 515 3.79 24.46 7.36
C ARG A 515 3.30 23.04 7.61
N GLU A 516 2.15 22.89 8.26
CA GLU A 516 1.49 21.59 8.43
C GLU A 516 1.21 20.93 7.09
N LYS A 517 0.53 21.63 6.18
CA LYS A 517 0.08 21.06 4.91
C LYS A 517 1.25 20.58 4.05
N ILE A 518 2.29 21.41 3.91
CA ILE A 518 3.50 21.07 3.15
C ILE A 518 4.26 19.94 3.87
N GLY A 519 4.46 20.05 5.18
CA GLY A 519 5.18 19.05 5.96
C GLY A 519 4.51 17.68 5.95
N MET A 520 3.18 17.61 6.06
CA MET A 520 2.42 16.36 5.94
C MET A 520 2.45 15.81 4.51
N GLY A 521 2.39 16.66 3.49
CA GLY A 521 2.57 16.25 2.09
C GLY A 521 3.92 15.56 1.86
N LEU A 522 5.02 16.21 2.26
CA LEU A 522 6.38 15.66 2.15
C LEU A 522 6.54 14.33 2.91
N ARG A 523 5.93 14.21 4.11
CA ARG A 523 5.95 12.96 4.88
C ARG A 523 5.17 11.84 4.20
N ASN A 524 4.03 12.14 3.59
CA ASN A 524 3.23 11.16 2.85
C ASN A 524 3.96 10.64 1.62
N TRP A 525 4.73 11.49 0.94
CA TRP A 525 5.58 11.10 -0.19
C TRP A 525 6.85 10.34 0.25
N GLY A 526 7.27 10.50 1.51
CA GLY A 526 8.34 9.72 2.11
C GLY A 526 9.74 10.11 1.61
N ARG A 527 10.73 9.23 1.81
CA ARG A 527 12.17 9.54 1.59
C ARG A 527 12.53 9.95 0.16
N THR A 528 11.72 9.56 -0.82
CA THR A 528 11.98 9.80 -2.25
C THR A 528 11.22 11.01 -2.78
N TRP A 529 10.61 11.83 -1.91
CA TRP A 529 9.79 12.98 -2.30
C TRP A 529 10.49 13.92 -3.28
N LYS A 530 11.81 14.13 -3.18
CA LYS A 530 12.57 14.98 -4.09
C LYS A 530 12.45 14.49 -5.54
N SER A 531 12.65 13.19 -5.76
CA SER A 531 12.51 12.56 -7.08
C SER A 531 11.06 12.61 -7.58
N GLN A 532 10.08 12.55 -6.67
CA GLN A 532 8.66 12.65 -7.02
C GLN A 532 8.28 14.08 -7.43
N VAL A 533 8.77 15.09 -6.70
CA VAL A 533 8.60 16.51 -7.06
C VAL A 533 9.30 16.83 -8.37
N PHE A 534 10.49 16.29 -8.58
CA PHE A 534 11.19 16.40 -9.85
C PHE A 534 10.39 15.77 -11.00
N PHE A 535 9.83 14.57 -10.81
CA PHE A 535 8.98 13.93 -11.82
C PHE A 535 7.74 14.77 -12.16
N ALA A 536 7.08 15.34 -11.14
CA ALA A 536 5.93 16.24 -11.35
C ALA A 536 6.33 17.50 -12.14
N LEU A 537 7.46 18.11 -11.81
CA LEU A 537 8.03 19.24 -12.56
C LEU A 537 8.25 18.86 -14.04
N LEU A 538 8.90 17.72 -14.27
CA LEU A 538 9.22 17.25 -15.61
C LEU A 538 7.94 16.95 -16.42
N HIS A 539 6.98 16.27 -15.82
CA HIS A 539 5.68 15.97 -16.44
C HIS A 539 4.95 17.25 -16.84
N GLU A 540 4.88 18.24 -15.95
CA GLU A 540 4.23 19.52 -16.25
C GLU A 540 4.96 20.36 -17.31
N ILE A 541 6.29 20.28 -17.37
CA ILE A 541 7.05 20.92 -18.44
C ILE A 541 6.78 20.25 -19.77
N VAL A 542 6.71 18.92 -19.82
CA VAL A 542 6.58 18.18 -21.07
C VAL A 542 5.14 18.21 -21.60
N TYR A 543 4.17 17.84 -20.76
CA TYR A 543 2.76 17.65 -21.12
C TYR A 543 1.83 18.78 -20.66
N GLY A 544 2.30 19.69 -19.79
CA GLY A 544 1.48 20.79 -19.32
C GLY A 544 1.28 21.89 -20.37
N GLU A 545 0.15 22.61 -20.25
CA GLU A 545 -0.21 23.72 -21.13
C GLU A 545 0.53 25.04 -20.80
N ARG A 546 1.24 25.09 -19.68
CA ARG A 546 1.86 26.31 -19.14
C ARG A 546 3.26 26.54 -19.73
N SER A 547 3.72 27.79 -19.72
CA SER A 547 5.09 28.10 -20.15
C SER A 547 6.11 27.47 -19.19
N THR A 548 7.24 27.01 -19.72
CA THR A 548 8.33 26.42 -18.94
C THR A 548 8.81 27.39 -17.85
N GLU A 549 8.90 28.69 -18.15
CA GLU A 549 9.29 29.71 -17.18
C GLU A 549 8.30 29.86 -16.02
N ASP A 550 6.99 29.76 -16.28
CA ASP A 550 5.97 29.85 -15.24
C ASP A 550 5.99 28.63 -14.33
N VAL A 551 6.17 27.44 -14.90
CA VAL A 551 6.29 26.19 -14.14
C VAL A 551 7.55 26.24 -13.26
N LEU A 552 8.71 26.57 -13.83
CA LEU A 552 9.96 26.68 -13.07
C LEU A 552 9.85 27.69 -11.94
N ARG A 553 9.30 28.89 -12.20
CA ARG A 553 9.07 29.89 -11.15
C ARG A 553 8.21 29.37 -10.01
N GLN A 554 7.17 28.61 -10.33
CA GLN A 554 6.27 28.06 -9.33
C GLN A 554 6.96 27.00 -8.45
N TYR A 555 7.72 26.09 -9.06
CA TYR A 555 8.44 25.06 -8.33
C TYR A 555 9.59 25.66 -7.50
N ASP A 556 10.29 26.67 -8.01
CA ASP A 556 11.33 27.41 -7.28
C ASP A 556 10.77 28.11 -6.04
N ASN A 557 9.62 28.79 -6.18
CA ASN A 557 8.91 29.39 -5.05
C ASN A 557 8.52 28.34 -4.00
N PHE A 558 8.01 27.20 -4.43
CA PHE A 558 7.63 26.11 -3.53
C PHE A 558 8.84 25.54 -2.77
N LEU A 559 9.95 25.27 -3.45
CA LEU A 559 11.16 24.72 -2.82
C LEU A 559 11.85 25.75 -1.91
N THR A 560 11.80 27.03 -2.27
CA THR A 560 12.22 28.14 -1.40
C THR A 560 11.37 28.12 -0.13
N LEU A 561 10.05 28.03 -0.25
CA LEU A 561 9.15 27.94 0.90
C LEU A 561 9.41 26.69 1.76
N VAL A 562 9.67 25.52 1.18
CA VAL A 562 10.05 24.30 1.91
C VAL A 562 11.33 24.53 2.73
N THR A 563 12.28 25.27 2.16
CA THR A 563 13.55 25.61 2.81
C THR A 563 13.36 26.63 3.93
N ASP A 564 12.62 27.72 3.67
CA ASP A 564 12.32 28.77 4.65
C ASP A 564 11.52 28.24 5.84
N LEU A 565 10.65 27.25 5.60
CA LEU A 565 9.91 26.55 6.63
C LEU A 565 10.70 25.41 7.28
N ASP A 566 11.99 25.21 7.01
CA ASP A 566 12.81 24.16 7.63
C ASP A 566 12.14 22.77 7.54
N LEU A 567 11.65 22.41 6.34
CA LEU A 567 10.92 21.16 6.08
C LEU A 567 11.72 20.13 5.27
N LEU A 568 12.97 20.44 4.88
CA LEU A 568 13.81 19.54 4.09
C LEU A 568 13.99 18.15 4.74
N ASP A 569 14.13 18.12 6.07
CA ASP A 569 14.31 16.92 6.88
C ASP A 569 13.05 16.44 7.60
N VAL A 570 11.87 16.91 7.20
CA VAL A 570 10.59 16.64 7.90
C VAL A 570 10.25 15.14 8.02
N ILE A 571 10.81 14.30 7.15
CA ILE A 571 10.63 12.84 7.18
C ILE A 571 11.34 12.21 8.39
N ASN A 572 12.43 12.82 8.85
CA ASN A 572 13.16 12.39 10.04
C ASN A 572 12.52 12.89 11.34
N LEU A 573 11.51 13.78 11.26
CA LEU A 573 10.76 14.25 12.41
C LEU A 573 10.02 13.08 13.07
N LYS A 574 10.29 12.86 14.36
CA LYS A 574 9.63 11.84 15.17
C LYS A 574 8.42 12.43 15.90
N PRO A 575 7.33 11.67 16.07
CA PRO A 575 6.23 12.08 16.92
C PRO A 575 6.71 12.43 18.34
N LEU A 576 6.17 13.49 18.96
CA LEU A 576 6.48 13.83 20.37
C LEU A 576 6.08 12.71 21.33
N VAL A 577 5.11 11.88 20.95
CA VAL A 577 4.54 10.81 21.79
C VAL A 577 4.71 9.47 21.10
N LYS A 578 5.15 8.44 21.83
CA LYS A 578 5.16 7.06 21.33
C LYS A 578 3.73 6.52 21.30
N GLY A 579 3.41 5.67 20.32
CA GLY A 579 2.06 5.11 20.17
C GLY A 579 1.54 4.36 21.41
N THR A 580 2.41 3.74 22.20
CA THR A 580 2.05 3.09 23.48
C THR A 580 1.65 4.09 24.56
N ASP A 581 2.31 5.24 24.60
CA ASP A 581 2.07 6.29 25.59
C ASP A 581 0.83 7.10 25.21
N LEU A 582 0.59 7.28 23.90
CA LEU A 582 -0.65 7.85 23.37
C LEU A 582 -1.85 6.94 23.69
N ALA A 583 -1.71 5.63 23.50
CA ALA A 583 -2.74 4.65 23.85
C ALA A 583 -3.09 4.69 25.35
N LYS A 584 -2.09 4.77 26.23
CA LYS A 584 -2.31 4.97 27.68
C LYS A 584 -3.00 6.30 27.99
N ALA A 585 -2.61 7.38 27.33
CA ALA A 585 -3.21 8.71 27.56
C ALA A 585 -4.65 8.84 27.06
N LEU A 586 -5.05 7.99 26.10
CA LEU A 586 -6.39 7.90 25.53
C LEU A 586 -7.27 6.82 26.19
N ASP A 587 -6.70 5.97 27.05
CA ASP A 587 -7.36 4.81 27.67
C ASP A 587 -7.91 3.79 26.64
N VAL A 588 -7.15 3.54 25.56
CA VAL A 588 -7.52 2.62 24.47
C VAL A 588 -6.39 1.62 24.21
N LYS A 589 -6.73 0.37 23.84
CA LYS A 589 -5.73 -0.65 23.47
C LYS A 589 -5.03 -0.29 22.15
N PRO A 590 -3.70 -0.51 22.04
CA PRO A 590 -2.94 -0.34 20.81
C PRO A 590 -3.56 -1.11 19.62
N GLY A 591 -3.61 -0.48 18.44
CA GLY A 591 -4.18 -1.08 17.23
C GLY A 591 -3.88 -0.27 15.95
N PRO A 592 -4.44 -0.67 14.78
CA PRO A 592 -4.15 -0.04 13.49
C PRO A 592 -4.42 1.48 13.43
N TRP A 593 -5.37 1.97 14.23
CA TRP A 593 -5.72 3.40 14.39
C TRP A 593 -4.57 4.28 14.90
N MET A 594 -3.53 3.67 15.48
CA MET A 594 -2.38 4.40 16.02
C MET A 594 -1.65 5.21 14.96
N LYS A 595 -1.62 4.73 13.71
CA LYS A 595 -0.98 5.47 12.62
C LYS A 595 -1.64 6.84 12.44
N ASP A 596 -2.96 6.86 12.29
CA ASP A 596 -3.71 8.10 12.07
C ASP A 596 -3.65 9.02 13.28
N ALA A 597 -3.69 8.46 14.50
CA ALA A 597 -3.55 9.25 15.71
C ALA A 597 -2.15 9.89 15.85
N LEU A 598 -1.09 9.17 15.44
CA LEU A 598 0.26 9.72 15.38
C LEU A 598 0.41 10.77 14.27
N ASP A 599 -0.30 10.61 13.15
CA ASP A 599 -0.33 11.62 12.07
C ASP A 599 -1.00 12.92 12.55
N VAL A 600 -2.03 12.87 13.40
CA VAL A 600 -2.61 14.06 14.05
C VAL A 600 -1.61 14.73 15.00
N VAL A 601 -0.86 13.94 15.78
CA VAL A 601 0.21 14.47 16.65
C VAL A 601 1.28 15.17 15.81
N LEU A 602 1.72 14.55 14.71
CA LEU A 602 2.71 15.12 13.79
C LEU A 602 2.20 16.39 13.11
N ALA A 603 0.96 16.40 12.64
CA ALA A 603 0.32 17.58 12.05
C ALA A 603 0.29 18.75 13.05
N TRP A 604 -0.04 18.46 14.31
CA TRP A 604 0.03 19.46 15.38
C TRP A 604 1.46 19.93 15.67
N GLN A 605 2.45 19.03 15.68
CA GLN A 605 3.87 19.39 15.84
C GLN A 605 4.36 20.31 14.73
N LEU A 606 3.91 20.08 13.49
CA LEU A 606 4.27 20.92 12.35
C LEU A 606 3.66 22.32 12.45
N ARG A 607 2.47 22.47 13.04
CA ARG A 607 1.89 23.77 13.38
C ARG A 607 2.65 24.48 14.49
N ASN A 608 3.23 23.74 15.43
CA ASN A 608 3.81 24.26 16.66
C ASN A 608 5.28 23.82 16.83
N PRO A 609 6.21 24.26 15.96
CA PRO A 609 7.57 23.74 15.92
C PRO A 609 8.40 24.05 17.18
N SER A 610 8.04 25.10 17.93
CA SER A 610 8.74 25.50 19.17
C SER A 610 8.26 24.74 20.42
N VAL A 611 7.17 23.98 20.33
CA VAL A 611 6.57 23.33 21.50
C VAL A 611 7.06 21.89 21.62
N THR A 612 7.69 21.57 22.76
CA THR A 612 8.26 20.25 23.03
C THR A 612 7.41 19.40 23.99
N ASP A 613 6.41 20.00 24.64
CA ASP A 613 5.52 19.29 25.56
C ASP A 613 4.41 18.54 24.79
N PRO A 614 4.26 17.22 24.96
CA PRO A 614 3.22 16.44 24.30
C PRO A 614 1.78 16.71 24.78
N ALA A 615 1.57 17.41 25.91
CA ALA A 615 0.26 17.56 26.53
C ALA A 615 -0.80 18.16 25.59
N ASP A 616 -0.45 19.21 24.85
CA ASP A 616 -1.38 19.88 23.92
C ASP A 616 -1.61 19.08 22.64
N ALA A 617 -0.61 18.32 22.17
CA ALA A 617 -0.76 17.39 21.06
C ALA A 617 -1.75 16.27 21.40
N ILE A 618 -1.66 15.70 22.61
CA ILE A 618 -2.60 14.69 23.11
C ILE A 618 -4.00 15.26 23.25
N LYS A 619 -4.12 16.51 23.71
CA LYS A 619 -5.39 17.22 23.82
C LYS A 619 -6.04 17.42 22.45
N GLU A 620 -5.25 17.70 21.41
CA GLU A 620 -5.73 17.80 20.03
C GLU A 620 -6.28 16.45 19.54
N VAL A 621 -5.56 15.35 19.76
CA VAL A 621 -6.05 14.00 19.41
C VAL A 621 -7.38 13.70 20.12
N LYS A 622 -7.52 14.08 21.39
CA LYS A 622 -8.77 13.92 22.17
C LYS A 622 -9.93 14.80 21.66
N LYS A 623 -9.64 15.96 21.07
CA LYS A 623 -10.66 16.81 20.43
C LYS A 623 -11.10 16.20 19.10
N THR A 624 -10.15 15.75 18.27
CA THR A 624 -10.44 15.13 16.96
C THR A 624 -11.12 13.76 17.11
N SER A 625 -10.88 13.03 18.21
CA SER A 625 -11.55 11.76 18.51
C SER A 625 -13.05 11.89 18.78
N LYS A 626 -13.56 13.12 18.97
CA LYS A 626 -14.98 13.38 19.21
C LYS A 626 -15.79 13.79 17.98
N SER A 627 -15.21 13.96 16.78
CA SER A 627 -16.05 14.29 15.59
C SER A 627 -15.54 13.93 14.18
N GLU A 628 -14.25 13.72 13.89
CA GLU A 628 -13.81 13.47 12.49
C GLU A 628 -13.10 12.12 12.24
N LEU A 629 -12.35 11.62 13.23
CA LEU A 629 -11.64 10.35 13.08
C LEU A 629 -12.60 9.15 12.95
N PRO A 630 -13.69 9.02 13.74
CA PRO A 630 -14.65 7.95 13.56
C PRO A 630 -15.32 7.99 12.19
N SER A 631 -15.72 9.17 11.70
CA SER A 631 -16.38 9.31 10.39
C SER A 631 -15.46 8.91 9.23
N ARG A 632 -14.17 9.31 9.25
CA ARG A 632 -13.18 8.87 8.24
C ARG A 632 -12.89 7.37 8.31
N LEU A 633 -12.79 6.80 9.51
CA LEU A 633 -12.59 5.36 9.71
C LEU A 633 -13.81 4.54 9.25
N ILE A 634 -15.01 5.04 9.54
CA ILE A 634 -16.29 4.50 9.06
C ILE A 634 -16.30 4.53 7.52
N THR A 635 -16.04 5.68 6.89
CA THR A 635 -15.98 5.79 5.43
C THR A 635 -14.98 4.80 4.84
N HIS A 636 -13.77 4.72 5.38
CA HIS A 636 -12.75 3.79 4.90
C HIS A 636 -13.18 2.33 5.03
N PHE A 637 -13.68 1.91 6.20
CA PHE A 637 -14.15 0.55 6.45
C PHE A 637 -15.32 0.18 5.52
N LEU A 638 -16.32 1.04 5.40
CA LEU A 638 -17.50 0.76 4.58
C LEU A 638 -17.17 0.72 3.08
N THR A 639 -16.28 1.60 2.60
CA THR A 639 -15.97 1.69 1.16
C THR A 639 -14.96 0.64 0.71
N LEU A 640 -13.91 0.39 1.50
CA LEU A 640 -12.80 -0.48 1.11
C LEU A 640 -12.91 -1.89 1.68
N THR A 641 -13.65 -2.13 2.76
CA THR A 641 -13.78 -3.46 3.38
C THR A 641 -15.12 -4.13 3.06
N ILE A 642 -16.24 -3.42 3.19
CA ILE A 642 -17.55 -4.04 2.92
C ILE A 642 -17.75 -4.35 1.44
N ARG A 643 -17.39 -3.42 0.54
CA ARG A 643 -17.65 -3.58 -0.90
C ARG A 643 -16.93 -4.80 -1.52
N PRO A 644 -15.65 -5.11 -1.20
CA PRO A 644 -15.00 -6.32 -1.69
C PRO A 644 -15.52 -7.61 -1.04
N LEU A 645 -15.92 -7.57 0.23
CA LEU A 645 -16.40 -8.75 0.95
C LEU A 645 -17.82 -9.17 0.56
N PHE A 646 -18.65 -8.22 0.11
CA PHE A 646 -20.08 -8.43 -0.17
C PHE A 646 -20.51 -7.94 -1.57
N SER A 647 -19.60 -7.91 -2.55
CA SER A 647 -19.90 -7.44 -3.91
C SER A 647 -21.04 -8.24 -4.56
N GLN A 648 -22.05 -7.56 -5.10
CA GLN A 648 -23.26 -8.16 -5.69
C GLN A 648 -23.04 -8.86 -7.04
N THR A 649 -21.82 -8.88 -7.59
CA THR A 649 -21.54 -9.27 -8.99
C THR A 649 -21.01 -10.69 -9.18
N LYS A 650 -21.15 -11.60 -8.22
CA LYS A 650 -20.90 -13.02 -8.48
C LYS A 650 -22.11 -13.84 -8.09
N THR A 651 -22.80 -14.30 -9.13
CA THR A 651 -23.58 -15.53 -9.12
C THR A 651 -22.79 -16.60 -8.37
N ASP A 652 -23.41 -17.13 -7.32
CA ASP A 652 -22.89 -18.19 -6.49
C ASP A 652 -22.54 -19.40 -7.37
N ALA A 653 -21.25 -19.57 -7.67
CA ALA A 653 -20.74 -20.80 -8.24
C ALA A 653 -20.62 -21.81 -7.10
N MET A 654 -21.28 -22.95 -7.25
CA MET A 654 -21.23 -24.09 -6.33
C MET A 654 -19.78 -24.56 -6.12
N GLY A 655 -19.15 -24.05 -5.07
CA GLY A 655 -17.86 -24.49 -4.56
C GLY A 655 -17.89 -24.42 -3.04
N ASP A 656 -17.32 -25.43 -2.38
CA ASP A 656 -17.26 -25.63 -0.93
C ASP A 656 -16.42 -24.58 -0.17
N ASP A 657 -15.98 -23.52 -0.84
CA ASP A 657 -15.15 -22.48 -0.22
C ASP A 657 -16.00 -21.57 0.66
N PRO A 658 -15.63 -21.36 1.94
CA PRO A 658 -16.38 -20.49 2.85
C PRO A 658 -16.39 -19.06 2.32
N ALA A 659 -17.55 -18.40 2.42
CA ALA A 659 -17.75 -17.03 1.95
C ALA A 659 -16.63 -16.09 2.45
N PRO A 660 -16.16 -15.11 1.65
CA PRO A 660 -14.96 -14.31 1.97
C PRO A 660 -14.97 -13.65 3.36
N TRP A 661 -16.16 -13.25 3.82
CA TRP A 661 -16.37 -12.61 5.12
C TRP A 661 -16.32 -13.59 6.32
N LYS A 662 -16.31 -14.90 6.08
CA LYS A 662 -16.14 -15.96 7.10
C LYS A 662 -14.70 -16.46 7.25
N MET A 663 -13.77 -15.97 6.43
CA MET A 663 -12.37 -16.40 6.48
C MET A 663 -11.69 -15.98 7.80
N ARG A 664 -10.74 -16.79 8.28
CA ARG A 664 -10.04 -16.59 9.57
C ARG A 664 -9.34 -15.23 9.67
N GLU A 665 -8.87 -14.70 8.55
CA GLU A 665 -8.22 -13.38 8.43
C GLU A 665 -9.19 -12.22 8.67
N ASN A 666 -10.49 -12.45 8.46
CA ASN A 666 -11.56 -11.45 8.57
C ASN A 666 -12.36 -11.57 9.88
N LYS A 667 -11.87 -12.30 10.88
CA LYS A 667 -12.61 -12.55 12.13
C LYS A 667 -13.01 -11.25 12.85
N SER A 668 -12.20 -10.20 12.72
CA SER A 668 -12.47 -8.88 13.32
C SER A 668 -13.52 -8.05 12.58
N PHE A 669 -14.05 -8.54 11.44
CA PHE A 669 -15.07 -7.83 10.66
C PHE A 669 -16.31 -7.47 11.48
N LEU A 670 -16.86 -8.41 12.24
CA LEU A 670 -18.05 -8.17 13.06
C LEU A 670 -17.78 -7.17 14.18
N ASP A 671 -16.63 -7.28 14.84
CA ASP A 671 -16.24 -6.37 15.91
C ASP A 671 -16.14 -4.94 15.39
N LEU A 672 -15.57 -4.77 14.19
CA LEU A 672 -15.49 -3.49 13.50
C LEU A 672 -16.85 -2.99 13.02
N LEU A 673 -17.73 -3.86 12.52
CA LEU A 673 -19.08 -3.49 12.10
C LEU A 673 -19.92 -3.01 13.29
N HIS A 674 -19.90 -3.72 14.41
CA HIS A 674 -20.54 -3.30 15.65
C HIS A 674 -19.96 -1.99 16.18
N TRP A 675 -18.64 -1.83 16.12
CA TRP A 675 -18.00 -0.57 16.50
C TRP A 675 -18.45 0.59 15.60
N CYS A 676 -18.51 0.39 14.28
CA CYS A 676 -18.98 1.41 13.34
C CYS A 676 -20.42 1.84 13.66
N LEU A 677 -21.34 0.90 13.85
CA LEU A 677 -22.73 1.21 14.21
C LEU A 677 -22.86 1.95 15.56
N ARG A 678 -22.00 1.62 16.52
CA ARG A 678 -21.92 2.34 17.80
C ARG A 678 -21.32 3.73 17.68
N ALA A 679 -20.47 3.98 16.69
CA ALA A 679 -19.81 5.26 16.47
C ALA A 679 -20.60 6.19 15.54
N MET A 680 -21.43 5.65 14.64
CA MET A 680 -22.25 6.42 13.70
C MET A 680 -23.32 7.28 14.39
N ASP A 681 -23.54 8.46 13.82
CA ASP A 681 -24.69 9.31 14.09
C ASP A 681 -25.80 9.16 13.02
N GLU A 682 -26.91 9.89 13.17
CA GLU A 682 -28.01 9.82 12.20
C GLU A 682 -27.61 10.25 10.78
N LYS A 683 -26.64 11.16 10.65
CA LYS A 683 -26.19 11.67 9.35
C LYS A 683 -25.36 10.61 8.63
N ASP A 684 -24.42 9.98 9.34
CA ASP A 684 -23.64 8.85 8.82
C ASP A 684 -24.54 7.70 8.37
N LEU A 685 -25.58 7.37 9.16
CA LEU A 685 -26.53 6.32 8.80
C LEU A 685 -27.28 6.63 7.49
N ARG A 686 -27.70 7.88 7.27
CA ARG A 686 -28.36 8.27 6.01
C ARG A 686 -27.45 8.12 4.79
N GLU A 687 -26.17 8.44 4.94
CA GLU A 687 -25.19 8.34 3.86
C GLU A 687 -24.82 6.89 3.54
N TRP A 688 -24.61 6.08 4.58
CA TRP A 688 -23.94 4.80 4.47
C TRP A 688 -24.85 3.57 4.54
N PHE A 689 -26.14 3.73 4.87
CA PHE A 689 -27.08 2.61 5.01
C PHE A 689 -27.09 1.66 3.80
N ARG A 690 -26.94 2.19 2.58
CA ARG A 690 -26.88 1.37 1.36
C ARG A 690 -25.78 0.32 1.37
N LEU A 691 -24.64 0.61 1.99
CA LEU A 691 -23.50 -0.31 2.13
C LEU A 691 -23.69 -1.29 3.30
N LEU A 692 -24.53 -0.98 4.28
CA LEU A 692 -24.84 -1.85 5.42
C LEU A 692 -25.85 -2.96 5.07
N ARG A 693 -26.70 -2.76 4.05
CA ARG A 693 -27.72 -3.75 3.64
C ARG A 693 -27.14 -5.10 3.21
N PRO A 694 -26.16 -5.19 2.28
CA PRO A 694 -25.69 -6.49 1.77
C PRO A 694 -25.10 -7.42 2.84
N PRO A 695 -24.27 -6.95 3.80
CA PRO A 695 -23.81 -7.78 4.91
C PRO A 695 -24.94 -8.38 5.74
N ILE A 696 -25.96 -7.58 6.06
CA ILE A 696 -27.09 -8.02 6.89
C ILE A 696 -27.89 -9.12 6.17
N PHE A 697 -28.24 -8.92 4.90
CA PHE A 697 -28.95 -9.93 4.09
C PHE A 697 -28.16 -11.23 3.98
N ARG A 698 -26.88 -11.16 3.62
CA ARG A 698 -26.05 -12.37 3.47
C ARG A 698 -25.88 -13.14 4.78
N MET A 699 -25.86 -12.47 5.93
CA MET A 699 -25.85 -13.15 7.23
C MET A 699 -27.22 -13.77 7.58
N LEU A 700 -28.33 -13.14 7.20
CA LEU A 700 -29.68 -13.69 7.39
C LEU A 700 -29.96 -14.89 6.48
N GLU A 701 -29.43 -14.90 5.25
CA GLU A 701 -29.57 -16.01 4.29
C GLU A 701 -28.68 -17.21 4.61
N ASP A 702 -27.75 -17.08 5.56
CA ASP A 702 -26.76 -18.10 5.86
C ASP A 702 -27.37 -19.40 6.39
N SER A 703 -26.75 -20.55 6.07
CA SER A 703 -27.19 -21.85 6.60
C SER A 703 -26.83 -22.04 8.08
N ASN A 704 -25.81 -21.35 8.59
CA ASN A 704 -25.40 -21.43 10.00
C ASN A 704 -26.18 -20.40 10.85
N LEU A 705 -26.86 -20.90 11.87
CA LEU A 705 -27.75 -20.14 12.76
C LEU A 705 -27.02 -19.08 13.59
N GLU A 706 -25.73 -19.27 13.89
CA GLU A 706 -24.91 -18.27 14.59
C GLU A 706 -24.83 -16.96 13.81
N TRP A 707 -24.76 -17.05 12.47
CA TRP A 707 -24.71 -15.86 11.61
C TRP A 707 -26.06 -15.17 11.50
N LYS A 708 -27.16 -15.92 11.47
CA LYS A 708 -28.52 -15.35 11.57
C LYS A 708 -28.70 -14.59 12.88
N ALA A 709 -28.25 -15.15 14.01
CA ALA A 709 -28.31 -14.50 15.32
C ALA A 709 -27.49 -13.19 15.35
N LYS A 710 -26.27 -13.21 14.80
CA LYS A 710 -25.43 -12.00 14.65
C LYS A 710 -26.07 -10.95 13.73
N ALA A 711 -26.75 -11.36 12.66
CA ALA A 711 -27.50 -10.42 11.82
C ALA A 711 -28.61 -9.72 12.63
N CYS A 712 -29.35 -10.46 13.45
CA CYS A 712 -30.38 -9.91 14.33
C CYS A 712 -29.79 -8.90 15.35
N GLN A 713 -28.60 -9.17 15.90
CA GLN A 713 -27.88 -8.23 16.76
C GLN A 713 -27.51 -6.94 16.03
N VAL A 714 -27.01 -7.06 14.79
CA VAL A 714 -26.66 -5.92 13.93
C VAL A 714 -27.89 -5.08 13.61
N ILE A 715 -29.01 -5.71 13.27
CA ILE A 715 -30.30 -5.02 13.01
C ILE A 715 -30.76 -4.26 14.25
N THR A 716 -30.77 -4.91 15.41
CA THR A 716 -31.21 -4.28 16.67
C THR A 716 -30.36 -3.03 16.99
N GLN A 717 -29.03 -3.11 16.80
CA GLN A 717 -28.13 -1.97 17.01
C GLN A 717 -28.32 -0.85 15.99
N LEU A 718 -28.56 -1.21 14.72
CA LEU A 718 -28.79 -0.27 13.63
C LEU A 718 -30.09 0.52 13.85
N VAL A 719 -31.18 -0.19 14.14
CA VAL A 719 -32.52 0.38 14.28
C VAL A 719 -32.61 1.29 15.51
N GLY A 720 -31.99 0.92 16.62
CA GLY A 720 -32.02 1.71 17.86
C GLY A 720 -31.42 3.12 17.75
N LYS A 721 -30.64 3.41 16.71
CA LYS A 721 -30.07 4.74 16.42
C LYS A 721 -30.57 5.37 15.13
N ALA A 722 -31.33 4.62 14.33
CA ALA A 722 -31.74 5.06 13.02
C ALA A 722 -32.82 6.15 13.11
N PRO A 723 -32.86 7.11 12.17
CA PRO A 723 -34.02 7.96 12.01
C PRO A 723 -35.23 7.16 11.51
N GLU A 724 -36.44 7.65 11.77
CA GLU A 724 -37.70 6.93 11.49
C GLU A 724 -37.83 6.39 10.06
N ASN A 725 -37.36 7.14 9.06
CA ASN A 725 -37.39 6.68 7.66
C ASN A 725 -36.52 5.44 7.40
N ILE A 726 -35.38 5.31 8.09
CA ILE A 726 -34.50 4.13 7.98
C ILE A 726 -35.09 2.98 8.80
N LYS A 727 -35.73 3.24 9.95
CA LYS A 727 -36.42 2.19 10.71
C LYS A 727 -37.54 1.55 9.88
N GLU A 728 -38.36 2.36 9.21
CA GLU A 728 -39.42 1.87 8.32
C GLU A 728 -38.84 1.10 7.13
N GLU A 729 -37.75 1.57 6.52
CA GLU A 729 -37.05 0.84 5.45
C GLU A 729 -36.50 -0.50 5.95
N CYS A 730 -35.86 -0.54 7.12
CA CYS A 730 -35.35 -1.78 7.72
C CYS A 730 -36.47 -2.78 8.02
N ARG A 731 -37.61 -2.29 8.54
CA ARG A 731 -38.79 -3.12 8.77
C ARG A 731 -39.29 -3.73 7.46
N ASN A 732 -39.40 -2.94 6.40
CA ASN A 732 -39.87 -3.44 5.10
C ASN A 732 -38.88 -4.44 4.46
N LEU A 733 -37.58 -4.24 4.67
CA LEU A 733 -36.53 -5.06 4.08
C LEU A 733 -36.32 -6.40 4.81
N PHE A 734 -36.30 -6.40 6.15
CA PHE A 734 -35.82 -7.54 6.92
C PHE A 734 -36.91 -8.32 7.66
N SER A 735 -38.17 -7.83 7.70
CA SER A 735 -39.22 -8.48 8.51
C SER A 735 -39.51 -9.92 8.08
N GLU A 736 -39.65 -10.18 6.78
CA GLU A 736 -39.99 -11.54 6.31
C GLU A 736 -38.85 -12.54 6.58
N ASP A 737 -37.60 -12.13 6.44
CA ASP A 737 -36.44 -12.97 6.79
C ASP A 737 -36.38 -13.27 8.29
N LEU A 738 -36.67 -12.27 9.14
CA LEU A 738 -36.76 -12.44 10.59
C LEU A 738 -37.94 -13.34 10.98
N PHE A 739 -39.09 -13.24 10.31
CA PHE A 739 -40.19 -14.18 10.52
C PHE A 739 -39.81 -15.60 10.08
N GLY A 740 -39.04 -15.74 9.00
CA GLY A 740 -38.48 -17.01 8.56
C GLY A 740 -37.59 -17.69 9.61
N CYS A 741 -36.99 -16.93 10.53
CA CYS A 741 -36.18 -17.47 11.62
C CYS A 741 -37.01 -18.30 12.62
N PHE A 742 -38.32 -18.09 12.73
CA PHE A 742 -39.20 -18.89 13.58
C PHE A 742 -39.45 -20.31 13.06
N ASN A 743 -38.95 -20.67 11.86
CA ASN A 743 -39.01 -22.05 11.36
C ASN A 743 -37.91 -22.95 11.94
N TYR A 744 -36.87 -22.39 12.57
CA TYR A 744 -35.76 -23.14 13.17
C TYR A 744 -36.10 -23.60 14.60
N LEU A 745 -37.07 -24.50 14.69
CA LEU A 745 -37.61 -24.99 15.96
C LEU A 745 -37.02 -26.34 16.39
N PRO A 746 -37.15 -26.72 17.68
CA PRO A 746 -36.59 -27.95 18.24
C PRO A 746 -36.93 -29.25 17.51
N THR A 747 -38.02 -29.25 16.74
CA THR A 747 -38.44 -30.39 15.91
C THR A 747 -37.40 -30.80 14.87
N LEU A 748 -36.57 -29.84 14.41
CA LEU A 748 -35.54 -30.06 13.38
C LEU A 748 -34.18 -29.43 13.73
N THR A 749 -34.11 -28.63 14.80
CA THR A 749 -32.93 -27.85 15.20
C THR A 749 -32.57 -28.14 16.66
N PRO A 750 -31.28 -28.23 17.05
CA PRO A 750 -30.90 -28.35 18.46
C PRO A 750 -31.50 -27.22 19.33
N VAL A 751 -31.94 -27.56 20.55
CA VAL A 751 -32.61 -26.62 21.47
C VAL A 751 -31.72 -25.41 21.79
N SER A 752 -30.42 -25.62 21.98
CA SER A 752 -29.44 -24.55 22.24
C SER A 752 -29.36 -23.54 21.09
N ASP A 753 -29.42 -24.04 19.86
CA ASP A 753 -29.23 -23.22 18.66
C ASP A 753 -30.50 -22.44 18.35
N ALA A 754 -31.66 -23.09 18.53
CA ALA A 754 -32.97 -22.42 18.45
C ALA A 754 -33.09 -21.32 19.52
N ALA A 755 -32.69 -21.59 20.77
CA ALA A 755 -32.71 -20.60 21.85
C ALA A 755 -31.78 -19.41 21.55
N SER A 756 -30.54 -19.69 21.14
CA SER A 756 -29.55 -18.65 20.79
C SER A 756 -30.03 -17.75 19.64
N LEU A 757 -30.70 -18.31 18.62
CA LEU A 757 -31.29 -17.53 17.54
C LEU A 757 -32.45 -16.66 18.05
N LEU A 758 -33.43 -17.26 18.73
CA LEU A 758 -34.65 -16.57 19.16
C LEU A 758 -34.38 -15.47 20.19
N GLU A 759 -33.33 -15.60 21.00
CA GLU A 759 -32.87 -14.56 21.93
C GLU A 759 -32.62 -13.22 21.22
N HIS A 760 -32.23 -13.26 19.93
CA HIS A 760 -31.91 -12.09 19.13
C HIS A 760 -33.01 -11.68 18.15
N VAL A 761 -33.87 -12.61 17.72
CA VAL A 761 -34.96 -12.33 16.76
C VAL A 761 -36.06 -11.45 17.37
N TYR A 762 -36.51 -11.74 18.59
CA TYR A 762 -37.57 -10.93 19.22
C TYR A 762 -37.14 -9.48 19.46
N PRO A 763 -35.97 -9.17 20.05
CA PRO A 763 -35.51 -7.79 20.16
C PRO A 763 -35.40 -7.07 18.82
N ALA A 764 -34.93 -7.74 17.77
CA ALA A 764 -34.85 -7.16 16.42
C ALA A 764 -36.24 -6.76 15.90
N LEU A 765 -37.24 -7.64 16.01
CA LEU A 765 -38.61 -7.35 15.57
C LEU A 765 -39.25 -6.23 16.41
N ILE A 766 -39.05 -6.23 17.73
CA ILE A 766 -39.58 -5.19 18.63
C ILE A 766 -38.93 -3.83 18.32
N SER A 767 -37.64 -3.80 17.97
CA SER A 767 -36.92 -2.55 17.67
C SER A 767 -37.52 -1.76 16.51
N PHE A 768 -38.23 -2.41 15.59
CA PHE A 768 -38.94 -1.75 14.49
C PHE A 768 -40.16 -0.92 14.91
N VAL A 769 -40.56 -0.98 16.18
CA VAL A 769 -41.68 -0.22 16.73
C VAL A 769 -41.15 0.74 17.81
N PRO A 770 -40.85 2.01 17.47
CA PRO A 770 -40.22 2.97 18.40
C PRO A 770 -41.00 3.15 19.72
N VAL A 771 -42.34 3.21 19.62
CA VAL A 771 -43.24 3.32 20.78
C VAL A 771 -43.11 2.10 21.70
N ALA A 772 -42.87 0.91 21.15
CA ALA A 772 -42.65 -0.30 21.94
C ALA A 772 -41.33 -0.22 22.71
N GLU A 773 -40.25 0.24 22.07
CA GLU A 773 -38.96 0.43 22.74
C GLU A 773 -39.03 1.48 23.86
N GLU A 774 -39.73 2.59 23.63
CA GLU A 774 -39.94 3.63 24.63
C GLU A 774 -40.65 3.08 25.87
N ARG A 775 -41.73 2.31 25.67
CA ARG A 775 -42.49 1.67 26.75
C ARG A 775 -41.63 0.68 27.54
N LEU A 776 -40.83 -0.13 26.84
CA LEU A 776 -39.90 -1.07 27.49
C LEU A 776 -38.80 -0.33 28.27
N ALA A 777 -38.27 0.77 27.73
CA ALA A 777 -37.28 1.60 28.41
C ALA A 777 -37.88 2.31 29.64
N ALA A 778 -39.13 2.78 29.57
CA ALA A 778 -39.84 3.34 30.71
C ALA A 778 -40.03 2.30 31.83
N GLN A 779 -40.42 1.07 31.47
CA GLN A 779 -40.59 -0.01 32.45
C GLN A 779 -39.26 -0.44 33.10
N ARG A 780 -38.16 -0.48 32.33
CA ARG A 780 -36.81 -0.72 32.88
C ARG A 780 -36.37 0.38 33.84
N ARG A 781 -36.67 1.65 33.53
CA ARG A 781 -36.38 2.80 34.41
C ARG A 781 -37.18 2.72 35.72
N GLN A 782 -38.45 2.36 35.66
CA GLN A 782 -39.31 2.16 36.84
C GLN A 782 -38.81 1.01 37.73
N ALA A 783 -38.32 -0.08 37.15
CA ALA A 783 -37.72 -1.19 37.89
C ALA A 783 -36.40 -0.80 38.60
N ALA A 784 -35.65 0.16 38.06
CA ALA A 784 -34.35 0.60 38.60
C ALA A 784 -34.45 1.69 39.68
N SER A 785 -35.54 2.47 39.74
CA SER A 785 -35.76 3.49 40.77
C SER A 785 -37.25 3.66 41.10
N PRO A 786 -37.74 3.08 42.22
CA PRO A 786 -39.17 3.12 42.57
C PRO A 786 -39.68 4.47 43.10
N LYS A 787 -38.84 5.52 43.16
CA LYS A 787 -39.18 6.83 43.78
C LYS A 787 -39.24 8.02 42.82
N GLY A 788 -39.14 7.81 41.50
CA GLY A 788 -39.23 8.90 40.51
C GLY A 788 -40.59 8.93 39.81
N GLU A 789 -41.29 10.07 39.84
CA GLU A 789 -42.44 10.32 38.97
C GLU A 789 -42.00 10.24 37.50
N ALA A 790 -42.50 9.22 36.79
CA ALA A 790 -42.28 9.06 35.36
C ALA A 790 -43.27 9.96 34.60
N ARG A 791 -42.76 10.96 33.88
CA ARG A 791 -43.50 11.52 32.74
C ARG A 791 -43.57 10.44 31.67
N THR A 792 -44.71 9.76 31.58
CA THR A 792 -45.06 8.92 30.42
C THR A 792 -45.67 9.84 29.38
N ASP A 793 -44.91 10.19 28.34
CA ASP A 793 -45.52 10.74 27.13
C ASP A 793 -46.43 9.64 26.56
N SER A 794 -47.71 9.97 26.39
CA SER A 794 -48.77 9.06 25.97
C SER A 794 -48.70 8.79 24.46
N SER A 795 -47.59 8.23 23.99
CA SER A 795 -47.46 7.81 22.60
C SER A 795 -48.36 6.58 22.35
N GLN A 796 -49.39 6.77 21.53
CA GLN A 796 -50.30 5.70 21.11
C GLN A 796 -49.66 4.91 19.96
N LEU A 797 -49.83 3.58 19.96
CA LEU A 797 -49.42 2.74 18.84
C LEU A 797 -50.25 3.06 17.60
N SER A 798 -49.60 3.12 16.44
CA SER A 798 -50.30 3.21 15.17
C SER A 798 -50.99 1.88 14.83
N GLU A 799 -52.05 1.92 14.01
CA GLU A 799 -52.74 0.70 13.54
C GLU A 799 -51.80 -0.26 12.78
N LYS A 800 -50.76 0.28 12.11
CA LYS A 800 -49.73 -0.52 11.44
C LYS A 800 -48.84 -1.23 12.44
N ASP A 801 -48.49 -0.60 13.56
CA ASP A 801 -47.66 -1.18 14.62
C ASP A 801 -48.42 -2.25 15.38
N ILE A 802 -49.70 -2.02 15.67
CA ILE A 802 -50.57 -3.02 16.30
C ILE A 802 -50.64 -4.28 15.42
N ARG A 803 -50.93 -4.13 14.12
CA ARG A 803 -50.98 -5.26 13.17
C ARG A 803 -49.68 -6.02 13.06
N PHE A 804 -48.54 -5.33 13.15
CA PHE A 804 -47.23 -5.95 13.09
C PHE A 804 -46.89 -6.71 14.37
N LEU A 805 -47.08 -6.10 15.54
CA LEU A 805 -46.91 -6.80 16.82
C LEU A 805 -47.85 -8.01 16.92
N ASP A 806 -49.05 -7.95 16.32
CA ASP A 806 -49.93 -9.12 16.21
C ASP A 806 -49.37 -10.23 15.36
N LYS A 807 -48.73 -9.89 14.24
CA LYS A 807 -48.00 -10.87 13.43
C LYS A 807 -46.86 -11.49 14.25
N VAL A 808 -46.14 -10.69 15.05
CA VAL A 808 -45.09 -11.19 15.96
C VAL A 808 -45.63 -12.14 17.02
N ILE A 809 -46.77 -11.84 17.66
CA ILE A 809 -47.38 -12.76 18.64
C ILE A 809 -47.86 -14.05 17.95
N ARG A 810 -48.58 -13.95 16.83
CA ARG A 810 -49.11 -15.13 16.14
C ARG A 810 -48.00 -16.03 15.58
N GLN A 811 -47.08 -15.48 14.81
CA GLN A 811 -46.04 -16.27 14.13
C GLN A 811 -44.82 -16.53 15.01
N GLY A 812 -44.49 -15.59 15.89
CA GLY A 812 -43.31 -15.67 16.74
C GLY A 812 -43.54 -16.30 18.10
N PHE A 813 -44.75 -16.28 18.65
CA PHE A 813 -45.03 -16.87 19.97
C PHE A 813 -45.97 -18.07 19.86
N ILE A 814 -47.18 -17.88 19.33
CA ILE A 814 -48.21 -18.93 19.27
C ILE A 814 -47.72 -20.11 18.42
N THR A 815 -47.23 -19.86 17.22
CA THR A 815 -46.68 -20.92 16.34
C THR A 815 -45.51 -21.66 17.00
N VAL A 816 -44.58 -20.94 17.63
CA VAL A 816 -43.41 -21.56 18.30
C VAL A 816 -43.84 -22.51 19.42
N LEU A 817 -44.84 -22.13 20.20
CA LEU A 817 -45.36 -22.98 21.28
C LEU A 817 -46.18 -24.16 20.77
N HIS A 818 -46.89 -24.04 19.64
CA HIS A 818 -47.57 -25.20 19.04
C HIS A 818 -46.60 -26.32 18.61
N HIS A 819 -45.36 -25.97 18.25
CA HIS A 819 -44.31 -26.95 17.97
C HIS A 819 -43.63 -27.52 19.23
N SER A 820 -44.00 -27.00 20.42
CA SER A 820 -43.61 -27.51 21.74
C SER A 820 -44.88 -27.83 22.55
N PRO A 821 -45.64 -28.88 22.17
CA PRO A 821 -46.99 -29.15 22.68
C PRO A 821 -47.05 -29.32 24.20
N THR A 822 -45.94 -29.69 24.83
CA THR A 822 -45.76 -29.70 26.27
C THR A 822 -44.67 -28.67 26.63
N PRO A 823 -45.05 -27.51 27.19
CA PRO A 823 -44.11 -26.42 27.56
C PRO A 823 -42.92 -26.85 28.44
N ILE A 824 -43.05 -27.96 29.17
CA ILE A 824 -42.04 -28.54 30.07
C ILE A 824 -41.00 -29.38 29.32
N THR A 825 -41.26 -29.81 28.08
CA THR A 825 -40.31 -30.60 27.29
C THR A 825 -39.04 -29.82 26.94
N TYR A 826 -39.17 -28.50 26.78
CA TYR A 826 -38.05 -27.59 26.47
C TYR A 826 -38.07 -26.38 27.42
N PRO A 827 -37.80 -26.57 28.73
CA PRO A 827 -38.08 -25.56 29.75
C PRO A 827 -37.26 -24.28 29.55
N GLU A 828 -36.01 -24.37 29.11
CA GLU A 828 -35.15 -23.22 28.83
C GLU A 828 -35.66 -22.38 27.65
N LEU A 829 -36.04 -23.03 26.54
CA LEU A 829 -36.59 -22.38 25.36
C LEU A 829 -37.94 -21.72 25.67
N THR A 830 -38.84 -22.44 26.33
CA THR A 830 -40.15 -21.90 26.73
C THR A 830 -39.98 -20.70 27.66
N THR A 831 -39.02 -20.76 28.60
CA THR A 831 -38.70 -19.62 29.49
C THR A 831 -38.26 -18.40 28.70
N LEU A 832 -37.39 -18.57 27.69
CA LEU A 832 -36.95 -17.48 26.81
C LEU A 832 -38.12 -16.87 26.02
N VAL A 833 -38.98 -17.72 25.45
CA VAL A 833 -40.15 -17.31 24.67
C VAL A 833 -41.14 -16.52 25.55
N LEU A 834 -41.39 -16.97 26.79
CA LEU A 834 -42.23 -16.26 27.76
C LEU A 834 -41.66 -14.90 28.18
N ASN A 835 -40.35 -14.81 28.40
CA ASN A 835 -39.69 -13.53 28.73
C ASN A 835 -39.82 -12.50 27.59
N ASN A 836 -39.78 -12.97 26.34
CA ASN A 836 -40.03 -12.12 25.19
C ASN A 836 -41.52 -11.78 25.01
N LEU A 837 -42.44 -12.69 25.34
CA LEU A 837 -43.87 -12.40 25.38
C LEU A 837 -44.20 -11.28 26.38
N ILE A 838 -43.58 -11.28 27.57
CA ILE A 838 -43.73 -10.17 28.53
C ILE A 838 -43.41 -8.84 27.86
N SER A 839 -42.33 -8.78 27.09
CA SER A 839 -41.93 -7.56 26.37
C SER A 839 -42.95 -7.16 25.30
N LEU A 840 -43.55 -8.13 24.59
CA LEU A 840 -44.60 -7.89 23.60
C LEU A 840 -45.92 -7.41 24.24
N ILE A 841 -46.31 -7.96 25.39
CA ILE A 841 -47.51 -7.52 26.13
C ILE A 841 -47.32 -6.09 26.65
N ILE A 842 -46.13 -5.76 27.17
CA ILE A 842 -45.80 -4.40 27.59
C ILE A 842 -45.88 -3.44 26.40
N ALA A 843 -45.37 -3.86 25.24
CA ALA A 843 -45.43 -3.08 24.01
C ALA A 843 -46.88 -2.82 23.56
N GLN A 844 -47.73 -3.86 23.52
CA GLN A 844 -49.12 -3.78 23.07
C GLN A 844 -50.10 -3.14 24.07
N GLU A 845 -49.72 -3.01 25.34
CA GLU A 845 -50.57 -2.49 26.43
C GLU A 845 -51.92 -3.21 26.54
N ILE A 846 -53.05 -2.61 26.17
CA ILE A 846 -54.37 -3.23 26.31
C ILE A 846 -54.73 -4.10 25.09
N GLU A 847 -53.98 -3.96 24.00
CA GLU A 847 -54.29 -4.62 22.73
C GLU A 847 -53.96 -6.12 22.74
N TRP A 848 -53.07 -6.60 23.63
CA TRP A 848 -52.75 -8.04 23.73
C TRP A 848 -53.97 -8.90 24.10
N VAL A 849 -55.01 -8.32 24.71
CA VAL A 849 -56.17 -9.07 25.24
C VAL A 849 -56.90 -9.85 24.15
N LYS A 850 -56.78 -9.46 22.88
CA LYS A 850 -57.29 -10.24 21.74
C LYS A 850 -56.64 -11.62 21.58
N HIS A 851 -55.44 -11.80 22.13
CA HIS A 851 -54.70 -13.06 22.14
C HIS A 851 -54.84 -13.80 23.48
N ALA A 852 -55.68 -13.30 24.41
CA ALA A 852 -55.78 -13.85 25.77
C ALA A 852 -56.28 -15.30 25.79
N ASP A 853 -57.18 -15.66 24.88
CA ASP A 853 -57.72 -17.03 24.80
C ASP A 853 -56.67 -18.05 24.33
N GLU A 854 -55.57 -17.60 23.72
CA GLU A 854 -54.45 -18.45 23.31
C GLU A 854 -53.32 -18.41 24.35
N ILE A 855 -53.04 -17.25 24.93
CA ILE A 855 -51.93 -17.05 25.88
C ILE A 855 -52.25 -17.60 27.28
N LEU A 856 -53.43 -17.29 27.83
CA LEU A 856 -53.74 -17.63 29.22
C LEU A 856 -53.78 -19.14 29.48
N PRO A 857 -54.43 -19.99 28.62
CA PRO A 857 -54.42 -21.44 28.81
C PRO A 857 -53.00 -22.02 28.91
N LEU A 858 -52.08 -21.56 28.08
CA LEU A 858 -50.68 -22.02 28.09
C LEU A 858 -49.98 -21.68 29.41
N LEU A 859 -50.19 -20.48 29.94
CA LEU A 859 -49.67 -20.08 31.24
C LEU A 859 -50.31 -20.89 32.39
N HIS A 860 -51.61 -21.21 32.28
CA HIS A 860 -52.31 -22.03 33.25
C HIS A 860 -51.73 -23.44 33.29
N ASP A 861 -51.48 -24.05 32.14
CA ASP A 861 -50.91 -25.39 32.02
C ASP A 861 -49.51 -25.47 32.65
N ILE A 862 -48.65 -24.47 32.39
CA ILE A 862 -47.29 -24.40 32.99
C ILE A 862 -47.33 -24.32 34.52
N LEU A 863 -48.24 -23.53 35.08
CA LEU A 863 -48.33 -23.34 36.53
C LEU A 863 -49.05 -24.49 37.25
N ARG A 864 -50.00 -25.16 36.59
CA ARG A 864 -50.77 -26.27 37.18
C ARG A 864 -50.03 -27.60 37.11
N ASP A 865 -49.02 -27.72 36.25
CA ASP A 865 -48.22 -28.95 36.14
C ASP A 865 -47.42 -29.26 37.42
N LYS A 866 -47.49 -30.53 37.85
CA LYS A 866 -46.85 -31.03 39.08
C LYS A 866 -45.32 -31.10 39.01
N PHE A 867 -44.75 -31.20 37.81
CA PHE A 867 -43.31 -31.29 37.56
C PHE A 867 -42.67 -29.93 37.28
N SER A 868 -43.46 -28.87 37.12
CA SER A 868 -42.99 -27.49 36.93
C SER A 868 -41.93 -27.01 37.95
N PRO A 869 -42.01 -27.38 39.26
CA PRO A 869 -40.97 -27.03 40.24
C PRO A 869 -39.58 -27.60 39.95
N ALA A 870 -39.45 -28.64 39.13
CA ALA A 870 -38.14 -29.18 38.73
C ALA A 870 -37.32 -28.21 37.86
N HIS A 871 -37.99 -27.24 37.22
CA HIS A 871 -37.37 -26.20 36.39
C HIS A 871 -37.85 -24.81 36.82
N PRO A 872 -37.41 -24.29 37.98
CA PRO A 872 -38.04 -23.15 38.66
C PRO A 872 -38.13 -21.86 37.84
N GLU A 873 -37.23 -21.64 36.87
CA GLU A 873 -37.26 -20.45 36.02
C GLU A 873 -38.45 -20.40 35.04
N LEU A 874 -38.99 -21.56 34.64
CA LEU A 874 -40.15 -21.66 33.75
C LEU A 874 -41.46 -21.17 34.40
N PRO A 875 -41.93 -21.74 35.53
CA PRO A 875 -43.10 -21.23 36.24
C PRO A 875 -42.87 -19.80 36.75
N ARG A 876 -41.62 -19.39 37.00
CA ARG A 876 -41.29 -18.02 37.37
C ARG A 876 -41.54 -17.05 36.22
N ALA A 877 -41.11 -17.38 35.00
CA ALA A 877 -41.41 -16.60 33.81
C ALA A 877 -42.93 -16.56 33.53
N ALA A 878 -43.63 -17.70 33.68
CA ALA A 878 -45.09 -17.76 33.52
C ALA A 878 -45.83 -16.89 34.54
N THR A 879 -45.38 -16.90 35.80
CA THR A 879 -45.94 -16.06 36.89
C THR A 879 -45.74 -14.57 36.61
N LYS A 880 -44.53 -14.17 36.18
CA LYS A 880 -44.27 -12.78 35.76
C LYS A 880 -45.10 -12.38 34.54
N CYS A 881 -45.34 -13.31 33.62
CA CYS A 881 -46.21 -13.11 32.48
C CYS A 881 -47.65 -12.86 32.93
N PHE A 882 -48.21 -13.68 33.82
CA PHE A 882 -49.55 -13.45 34.39
C PHE A 882 -49.68 -12.09 35.04
N ARG A 883 -48.71 -11.70 35.88
CA ARG A 883 -48.69 -10.35 36.49
C ARG A 883 -48.74 -9.25 35.43
N THR A 884 -48.00 -9.40 34.34
CA THR A 884 -47.97 -8.45 33.24
C THR A 884 -49.29 -8.43 32.46
N CYS A 885 -49.88 -9.60 32.20
CA CYS A 885 -51.21 -9.73 31.59
C CYS A 885 -52.26 -8.97 32.41
N ILE A 886 -52.31 -9.17 33.73
CA ILE A 886 -53.24 -8.46 34.62
C ILE A 886 -52.98 -6.95 34.57
N ALA A 887 -51.71 -6.54 34.66
CA ALA A 887 -51.32 -5.13 34.69
C ALA A 887 -51.70 -4.37 33.42
N LYS A 888 -51.54 -4.98 32.25
CA LYS A 888 -51.72 -4.33 30.96
C LYS A 888 -53.08 -4.62 30.31
N GLY A 889 -53.74 -5.71 30.70
CA GLY A 889 -55.05 -6.10 30.18
C GLY A 889 -56.25 -5.43 30.87
N TRP A 890 -56.06 -4.79 32.02
CA TRP A 890 -57.13 -4.07 32.71
C TRP A 890 -57.66 -2.87 31.89
N PRO A 891 -58.98 -2.63 31.78
CA PRO A 891 -60.12 -3.34 32.38
C PRO A 891 -60.73 -4.47 31.52
N ARG A 892 -60.11 -4.89 30.41
CA ARG A 892 -60.64 -5.93 29.50
C ARG A 892 -60.42 -7.38 30.00
N MET A 893 -59.91 -7.57 31.20
CA MET A 893 -59.77 -8.87 31.85
C MET A 893 -61.06 -9.19 32.60
N ASP A 894 -61.83 -10.18 32.10
CA ASP A 894 -63.08 -10.58 32.75
C ASP A 894 -62.85 -11.33 34.08
N SER A 895 -63.93 -11.40 34.85
CA SER A 895 -63.95 -12.02 36.17
C SER A 895 -63.53 -13.49 36.16
N LYS A 896 -63.91 -14.24 35.12
CA LYS A 896 -63.57 -15.66 34.99
C LYS A 896 -62.06 -15.86 34.77
N ARG A 897 -61.45 -15.09 33.87
CA ARG A 897 -60.00 -15.13 33.61
C ARG A 897 -59.22 -14.78 34.87
N LEU A 898 -59.63 -13.78 35.64
CA LEU A 898 -58.96 -13.42 36.90
C LEU A 898 -59.06 -14.54 37.96
N GLN A 899 -60.22 -15.19 38.08
CA GLN A 899 -60.39 -16.35 38.97
C GLN A 899 -59.49 -17.53 38.55
N ASP A 900 -59.39 -17.81 37.24
CA ASP A 900 -58.54 -18.87 36.71
C ASP A 900 -57.05 -18.61 36.95
N VAL A 901 -56.61 -17.34 36.87
CA VAL A 901 -55.23 -16.95 37.19
C VAL A 901 -54.96 -17.18 38.68
N TYR A 902 -55.88 -16.78 39.58
CA TYR A 902 -55.75 -17.09 41.01
C TYR A 902 -55.61 -18.59 41.24
N LEU A 903 -56.49 -19.41 40.66
CA LEU A 903 -56.46 -20.86 40.82
C LEU A 903 -55.11 -21.44 40.37
N SER A 904 -54.58 -20.99 39.23
CA SER A 904 -53.24 -21.42 38.77
C SER A 904 -52.11 -20.99 39.71
N THR A 905 -52.15 -19.77 40.26
CA THR A 905 -51.13 -19.32 41.24
C THR A 905 -51.20 -20.11 42.54
N ALA A 906 -52.41 -20.45 43.00
CA ALA A 906 -52.63 -21.29 44.18
C ALA A 906 -52.14 -22.72 43.95
N THR A 907 -52.47 -23.34 42.81
CA THR A 907 -51.97 -24.68 42.44
C THR A 907 -50.44 -24.70 42.35
N ALA A 908 -49.82 -23.69 41.72
CA ALA A 908 -48.36 -23.60 41.65
C ALA A 908 -47.73 -23.48 43.05
N TRP A 909 -48.35 -22.75 43.97
CA TRP A 909 -47.90 -22.64 45.36
C TRP A 909 -47.93 -23.99 46.09
N VAL A 910 -48.99 -24.79 45.89
CA VAL A 910 -49.08 -26.16 46.42
C VAL A 910 -47.96 -27.03 45.85
N ASN A 911 -47.80 -27.04 44.53
CA ASN A 911 -46.76 -27.82 43.86
C ASN A 911 -45.36 -27.45 44.39
N CYS A 912 -45.10 -26.17 44.66
CA CYS A 912 -43.84 -25.70 45.27
C CYS A 912 -43.67 -26.09 46.74
N SER A 913 -44.75 -26.37 47.46
CA SER A 913 -44.75 -26.73 48.88
C SER A 913 -44.58 -28.24 49.06
N GLU A 914 -45.09 -29.03 48.11
CA GLU A 914 -44.98 -30.50 48.07
C GLU A 914 -43.64 -30.97 47.47
N TYR A 915 -42.91 -30.10 46.75
CA TYR A 915 -41.61 -30.43 46.17
C TYR A 915 -40.48 -30.32 47.22
N HIS A 916 -40.02 -31.46 47.73
CA HIS A 916 -39.06 -31.54 48.85
C HIS A 916 -37.58 -31.37 48.48
N THR A 917 -37.24 -31.39 47.19
CA THR A 917 -35.86 -31.23 46.67
C THR A 917 -35.59 -29.77 46.32
N ASN A 918 -34.52 -29.17 46.85
CA ASN A 918 -34.02 -27.82 46.48
C ASN A 918 -34.92 -26.63 46.90
N LEU A 919 -35.12 -26.44 48.21
CA LEU A 919 -35.93 -25.35 48.77
C LEU A 919 -35.41 -23.94 48.44
N GLU A 920 -34.09 -23.73 48.42
CA GLU A 920 -33.49 -22.41 48.13
C GLU A 920 -33.79 -21.91 46.71
N SER A 921 -33.82 -22.80 45.70
CA SER A 921 -34.10 -22.40 44.31
C SER A 921 -35.57 -22.06 44.06
N LEU A 922 -36.48 -22.45 44.96
CA LEU A 922 -37.93 -22.18 44.86
C LEU A 922 -38.37 -20.90 45.61
N GLU A 923 -37.50 -20.29 46.43
CA GLU A 923 -37.84 -19.05 47.15
C GLU A 923 -38.17 -17.89 46.20
N GLY A 924 -37.45 -17.78 45.09
CA GLY A 924 -37.70 -16.78 44.05
C GLY A 924 -39.08 -16.93 43.43
N LEU A 925 -39.50 -18.17 43.13
CA LEU A 925 -40.82 -18.48 42.59
C LEU A 925 -41.93 -18.21 43.62
N ARG A 926 -41.74 -18.60 44.88
CA ARG A 926 -42.68 -18.29 45.97
C ARG A 926 -42.88 -16.78 46.14
N ARG A 927 -41.81 -15.98 46.02
CA ARG A 927 -41.90 -14.51 46.05
C ARG A 927 -42.70 -13.97 44.86
N ASP A 928 -42.40 -14.41 43.64
CA ASP A 928 -43.09 -13.96 42.43
C ASP A 928 -44.59 -14.36 42.44
N LEU A 929 -44.93 -15.53 42.99
CA LEU A 929 -46.33 -15.97 43.19
C LEU A 929 -47.07 -15.05 44.16
N LYS A 930 -46.46 -14.74 45.32
CA LYS A 930 -47.03 -13.78 46.28
C LYS A 930 -47.25 -12.40 45.67
N ASP A 931 -46.26 -11.86 44.97
CA ASP A 931 -46.38 -10.56 44.30
C ASP A 931 -47.53 -10.55 43.28
N THR A 932 -47.72 -11.67 42.57
CA THR A 932 -48.80 -11.82 41.59
C THR A 932 -50.17 -11.89 42.28
N THR A 933 -50.28 -12.60 43.40
CA THR A 933 -51.50 -12.63 44.22
C THR A 933 -51.83 -11.26 44.82
N LEU A 934 -50.84 -10.49 45.27
CA LEU A 934 -51.02 -9.09 45.71
C LEU A 934 -51.52 -8.20 44.56
N TYR A 935 -50.97 -8.40 43.36
CA TYR A 935 -51.41 -7.66 42.19
C TYR A 935 -52.85 -8.02 41.77
N LEU A 936 -53.22 -9.30 41.86
CA LEU A 936 -54.60 -9.76 41.68
C LEU A 936 -55.54 -9.16 42.71
N GLU A 937 -55.14 -9.09 43.99
CA GLU A 937 -55.94 -8.44 45.02
C GLU A 937 -56.17 -6.96 44.72
N SER A 938 -55.12 -6.25 44.32
CA SER A 938 -55.28 -4.86 43.87
C SER A 938 -56.24 -4.77 42.68
N ALA A 939 -56.14 -5.70 41.72
CA ALA A 939 -57.07 -5.76 40.60
C ALA A 939 -58.52 -5.99 41.07
N PHE A 940 -58.78 -6.98 41.91
CA PHE A 940 -60.12 -7.31 42.46
C PHE A 940 -60.78 -6.17 43.22
N ASN A 941 -59.99 -5.25 43.77
CA ASN A 941 -60.45 -4.10 44.55
C ASN A 941 -60.50 -2.79 43.73
N ARG A 942 -60.24 -2.80 42.41
CA ARG A 942 -60.33 -1.60 41.55
C ARG A 942 -61.77 -1.27 41.19
N ASP A 943 -62.05 0.03 41.01
CA ASP A 943 -63.31 0.53 40.48
C ASP A 943 -63.59 -0.04 39.08
N GLY A 944 -64.74 -0.71 38.91
CA GLY A 944 -65.20 -1.26 37.63
C GLY A 944 -65.30 -2.79 37.53
N ILE A 945 -64.92 -3.55 38.58
CA ILE A 945 -65.21 -4.99 38.69
C ILE A 945 -66.66 -5.25 39.11
N ASP A 946 -67.23 -6.37 38.64
CA ASP A 946 -68.56 -6.78 39.09
C ASP A 946 -68.58 -7.11 40.61
N MET A 947 -69.69 -6.76 41.26
CA MET A 947 -69.88 -6.98 42.70
C MET A 947 -69.76 -8.46 43.09
N ASP A 948 -70.11 -9.38 42.18
CA ASP A 948 -70.08 -10.82 42.41
C ASP A 948 -68.64 -11.34 42.57
N THR A 949 -67.68 -10.76 41.86
CA THR A 949 -66.27 -11.16 41.87
C THR A 949 -65.53 -10.61 43.09
N ALA A 950 -65.82 -9.37 43.48
CA ALA A 950 -65.32 -8.83 44.75
C ALA A 950 -65.87 -9.62 45.96
N THR A 951 -67.14 -10.02 45.89
CA THR A 951 -67.78 -10.87 46.91
C THR A 951 -67.20 -12.28 46.91
N TRP A 952 -66.99 -12.88 45.73
CA TRP A 952 -66.33 -14.17 45.57
C TRP A 952 -64.92 -14.16 46.17
N TRP A 953 -64.11 -13.15 45.86
CA TRP A 953 -62.74 -13.02 46.37
C TRP A 953 -62.71 -12.92 47.90
N THR A 954 -63.62 -12.12 48.46
CA THR A 954 -63.77 -11.97 49.93
C THR A 954 -64.23 -13.27 50.59
N GLY A 955 -65.14 -14.01 49.94
CA GLY A 955 -65.60 -15.32 50.38
C GLY A 955 -64.49 -16.37 50.33
N GLU A 956 -63.70 -16.38 49.25
CA GLU A 956 -62.59 -17.29 49.03
C GLU A 956 -61.48 -17.12 50.06
N LYS A 957 -61.10 -15.87 50.37
CA LYS A 957 -60.16 -15.57 51.46
C LYS A 957 -60.63 -16.12 52.80
N LYS A 958 -61.91 -15.93 53.14
CA LYS A 958 -62.51 -16.45 54.38
C LYS A 958 -62.54 -17.98 54.41
N ARG A 959 -62.82 -18.63 53.27
CA ARG A 959 -62.79 -20.08 53.10
C ARG A 959 -61.40 -20.64 53.34
N THR A 960 -60.38 -20.12 52.65
CA THR A 960 -58.98 -20.57 52.76
C THR A 960 -58.43 -20.42 54.19
N MET A 961 -58.79 -19.33 54.89
CA MET A 961 -58.38 -19.10 56.29
C MET A 961 -59.01 -20.10 57.28
N LYS A 962 -60.22 -20.59 57.00
CA LYS A 962 -60.93 -21.58 57.84
C LYS A 962 -60.49 -23.02 57.60
N GLU A 963 -60.17 -23.38 56.36
CA GLU A 963 -59.91 -24.78 55.95
C GLU A 963 -58.46 -25.24 56.14
N ASN A 964 -57.56 -24.41 56.68
CA ASN A 964 -56.13 -24.68 56.85
C ASN A 964 -55.46 -25.23 55.57
N SER A 965 -55.78 -24.59 54.44
CA SER A 965 -55.31 -24.97 53.10
C SER A 965 -53.79 -24.76 52.92
N PRO A 966 -53.10 -25.54 52.07
CA PRO A 966 -51.65 -25.44 51.87
C PRO A 966 -51.14 -24.07 51.35
N TRP A 967 -52.01 -23.20 50.85
CA TRP A 967 -51.66 -21.83 50.43
C TRP A 967 -52.13 -20.74 51.41
N LYS A 968 -52.54 -21.11 52.63
CA LYS A 968 -52.84 -20.17 53.72
C LYS A 968 -51.65 -19.23 54.01
N ASP A 969 -50.44 -19.77 54.03
CA ASP A 969 -49.19 -19.02 54.24
C ASP A 969 -48.93 -17.95 53.16
N MET A 970 -49.40 -18.19 51.93
CA MET A 970 -49.33 -17.21 50.84
C MET A 970 -50.23 -16.00 51.17
N LEU A 971 -51.48 -16.25 51.55
CA LEU A 971 -52.50 -15.22 51.82
C LEU A 971 -52.31 -14.50 53.16
N GLU A 972 -51.83 -15.17 54.21
CA GLU A 972 -51.53 -14.54 55.50
C GLU A 972 -50.43 -13.48 55.37
N SER A 973 -49.45 -13.70 54.50
CA SER A 973 -48.39 -12.73 54.23
C SER A 973 -48.82 -11.54 53.37
N CYS A 974 -49.89 -11.67 52.59
CA CYS A 974 -50.48 -10.58 51.82
C CYS A 974 -51.37 -9.66 52.68
N SER A 975 -51.80 -10.14 53.85
CA SER A 975 -52.71 -9.42 54.76
C SER A 975 -51.96 -8.54 55.78
N ARG A 976 -50.62 -8.66 55.86
CA ARG A 976 -49.70 -7.79 56.62
C ARG A 976 -49.06 -6.81 55.67
#